data_AF-A0A8H4VY37-F1
#
_entry.id   AF-A0A8H4VY37-F1
#
_cell.length_a   1.000
_cell.length_b   1.000
_cell.length_c   1.000
_cell.angle_alpha   90.00
_cell.angle_beta   90.00
_cell.angle_gamma   90.00
#
_symmetry.space_group_name_H-M   'P 1'
#
loop_
_entity.id
_entity.type
_entity.pdbx_description
1 polymer ?
#
loop_
_entity_poly.entity_id
_entity_poly.type
_entity_poly.pdbx_seq_one_letter_code
_entity_poly.pdbx_strand_id
1 'polypeptide(L)'
;MGPQPPPPLQSKKRRIAMMTSGGDSPGMNGAIRAVVRMGIEKGCEVYCVYEGYEGLVQGHNFIRKFEWPEVRGWLSEGGTLIGTARCMAFYERPGRLKAAKNLVINGIDALIICGGDGSLTGADKFRAEWPGLLKELVETKELTAEQIEPFKHLNIVGLVGSIDNDMSGTDATIGCFSALGRICEMVDYIEATASSHSRAFVIEVMGRHCGWLALMAGVATGADFVFIPEKPRAENWKEEMLSIHRKIGKRKTIVIVAEGAHDQEGNKISPEMIKDLLANKQGLALDTRITTLGHVQRGGSACAYDRYLSTLQGVEAVKAVLDATPETPTPFIAINENKITRKPLVQAVLDTKEVAKAIEARDFDKAMSLRDTEFHMRIAIVHVGAPAGGVNAATRAAVAYCLTRGHTPLAIHNGFAGFARHHGDKPLGAVREFNWLEVDGWASKGGSEIGMNRETPAESGMELIASLFKKYRIDGLFIIGGFEAFQSLSQLRKARGQYSSLCIPMTLLPATISNNVPGTEYSIGSDTCLNELMSYCDKIKQSASASRRRVFVIETQGGRSGYVATLAGLAVGAIAVYTPEEGVSIDMLAADIDHLRKAFREDSGQSRAGRLILVNEKASKVYNAKLIADMIREEAHDRFESRDSIPGHVQQGGTPSPMDRTRAVRLAIKCIEHLEKYEDRADSTIINDPQSATVIGIKGASVVFSSMKDVEENETDWPNRRPKNEFWVELRHIVDTLSGRPDVPRPESPLVGWKAKDKKREWIKGLLAVPFVLHSQPTGVFETRSSSVQQMAEEAHRRYAEIMLDVEVMIDDHIAHQKVGLHGQSKLKLLVPSIGTFFTRLPLADAFRYQDRKRFISSRRFVPPSFNDIRLILNTAQLMGVTSAGPLDLATFDGDVTLYDDGESLEPTNPVIERIIYLMSHGTKIGIVTAAGYTEAERYYGRLHGLLEAVKASTILTLAQKQNLIIMGGESNFLFSYSPESPYLLSHQPRRSWILPSMSTWTQPTITALLDVAEFSLRECVTNLSMPATILRKERAVGIIPSVPGFRFPRESLEETVLVVQKKLEMSEVGKQLPFCAFNGGNDVFVDIGDKSWGVLVCQNYFGKRSGNGDIRGDRTLHVGDQFLSAGSNDFKARVVGTTAWIASPAETVELLDELGEMIKGREKS
;
A
#
# COMPACT_ATOMS: atom_id res chain seq x y z
N MET A 1 50.09 -32.89 -24.88
CA MET A 1 49.54 -32.52 -23.56
C MET A 1 48.08 -32.16 -23.79
N GLY A 2 47.14 -32.87 -23.16
CA GLY A 2 45.72 -32.50 -23.24
C GLY A 2 45.44 -31.16 -22.54
N PRO A 3 44.30 -30.51 -22.82
CA PRO A 3 43.94 -29.26 -22.14
C PRO A 3 43.88 -29.48 -20.63
N GLN A 4 44.63 -28.68 -19.86
CA GLN A 4 44.56 -28.72 -18.39
C GLN A 4 43.30 -27.99 -17.91
N PRO A 5 42.59 -28.53 -16.90
CA PRO A 5 41.44 -27.85 -16.33
C PRO A 5 41.89 -26.57 -15.60
N PRO A 6 41.09 -25.50 -15.66
CA PRO A 6 41.42 -24.25 -14.98
C PRO A 6 41.38 -24.42 -13.45
N PRO A 7 42.23 -23.71 -12.69
CA PRO A 7 42.30 -23.86 -11.24
C PRO A 7 40.95 -23.61 -10.57
N PRO A 8 40.66 -24.26 -9.42
CA PRO A 8 39.42 -24.04 -8.68
C PRO A 8 39.29 -22.58 -8.21
N LEU A 9 38.05 -22.08 -8.15
CA LEU A 9 37.76 -20.71 -7.72
C LEU A 9 37.90 -20.56 -6.19
N GLN A 10 38.16 -19.34 -5.71
CA GLN A 10 38.27 -19.03 -4.27
C GLN A 10 36.96 -19.31 -3.51
N SER A 11 37.06 -19.58 -2.20
CA SER A 11 36.03 -20.20 -1.34
C SER A 11 34.57 -19.77 -1.61
N LYS A 12 33.69 -20.78 -1.77
CA LYS A 12 32.24 -20.76 -2.10
C LYS A 12 31.84 -20.39 -3.54
N LYS A 13 32.76 -19.98 -4.42
CA LYS A 13 32.47 -19.69 -5.83
C LYS A 13 32.57 -20.96 -6.68
N ARG A 14 31.68 -21.12 -7.66
CA ARG A 14 31.61 -22.31 -8.54
C ARG A 14 31.63 -21.93 -10.02
N ARG A 15 31.94 -22.89 -10.89
CA ARG A 15 31.64 -22.77 -12.32
C ARG A 15 30.36 -23.53 -12.58
N ILE A 16 29.30 -22.82 -12.98
CA ILE A 16 27.94 -23.35 -13.11
C ILE A 16 27.63 -23.54 -14.59
N ALA A 17 27.36 -24.77 -15.03
CA ALA A 17 26.75 -25.03 -16.34
C ALA A 17 25.23 -24.89 -16.28
N MET A 18 24.63 -24.23 -17.26
CA MET A 18 23.19 -24.15 -17.48
C MET A 18 22.86 -24.81 -18.83
N MET A 19 21.88 -25.71 -18.84
CA MET A 19 21.41 -26.34 -20.08
C MET A 19 19.89 -26.44 -20.15
N THR A 20 19.36 -26.48 -21.37
CA THR A 20 17.97 -26.83 -21.64
C THR A 20 17.89 -28.16 -22.38
N SER A 21 16.98 -29.04 -21.96
CA SER A 21 16.84 -30.37 -22.53
C SER A 21 15.37 -30.80 -22.56
N GLY A 22 14.99 -31.59 -23.57
CA GLY A 22 13.60 -32.01 -23.79
C GLY A 22 12.86 -31.08 -24.75
N GLY A 23 11.53 -31.12 -24.72
CA GLY A 23 10.70 -30.18 -25.48
C GLY A 23 10.86 -28.76 -24.93
N ASP A 24 10.95 -27.77 -25.80
CA ASP A 24 11.03 -26.38 -25.40
C ASP A 24 9.71 -25.89 -24.80
N SER A 25 9.81 -24.91 -23.90
CA SER A 25 8.64 -24.24 -23.34
C SER A 25 8.87 -22.74 -23.20
N PRO A 26 7.84 -21.89 -23.40
CA PRO A 26 7.97 -20.45 -23.21
C PRO A 26 8.37 -20.12 -21.76
N GLY A 27 9.54 -19.50 -21.58
CA GLY A 27 10.08 -19.11 -20.28
C GLY A 27 11.45 -19.73 -19.97
N MET A 28 11.89 -20.74 -20.73
CA MET A 28 13.25 -21.30 -20.57
C MET A 28 14.34 -20.22 -20.69
N ASN A 29 14.20 -19.26 -21.62
CA ASN A 29 15.11 -18.13 -21.75
C ASN A 29 15.13 -17.22 -20.51
N GLY A 30 14.00 -17.07 -19.81
CA GLY A 30 13.92 -16.35 -18.53
C GLY A 30 14.70 -17.06 -17.42
N ALA A 31 14.61 -18.39 -17.35
CA ALA A 31 15.38 -19.22 -16.43
C ALA A 31 16.89 -19.13 -16.70
N ILE A 32 17.31 -19.27 -17.97
CA ILE A 32 18.74 -19.13 -18.35
C ILE A 32 19.26 -17.74 -17.97
N ARG A 33 18.51 -16.68 -18.31
CA ARG A 33 18.88 -15.31 -17.96
C ARG A 33 19.08 -15.14 -16.45
N ALA A 34 18.15 -15.65 -15.64
CA ALA A 34 18.22 -15.54 -14.20
C ALA A 34 19.43 -16.29 -13.63
N VAL A 35 19.70 -17.52 -14.11
CA VAL A 35 20.87 -18.30 -13.70
C VAL A 35 22.19 -17.59 -14.05
N VAL A 36 22.31 -17.07 -15.27
CA VAL A 36 23.51 -16.34 -15.70
C VAL A 36 23.75 -15.10 -14.84
N ARG A 37 22.74 -14.23 -14.70
CA ARG A 37 22.90 -12.98 -13.94
C ARG A 37 23.12 -13.22 -12.45
N MET A 38 22.36 -14.12 -11.84
CA MET A 38 22.48 -14.44 -10.43
C MET A 38 23.81 -15.14 -10.12
N GLY A 39 24.29 -16.01 -11.02
CA GLY A 39 25.59 -16.66 -10.89
C GLY A 39 26.74 -15.64 -10.91
N ILE A 40 26.74 -14.74 -11.89
CA ILE A 40 27.73 -13.65 -11.99
C ILE A 40 27.70 -12.76 -10.75
N GLU A 41 26.51 -12.40 -10.28
CA GLU A 41 26.33 -11.59 -9.06
C GLU A 41 26.92 -12.28 -7.81
N LYS A 42 26.79 -13.60 -7.70
CA LYS A 42 27.43 -14.40 -6.64
C LYS A 42 28.93 -14.64 -6.87
N GLY A 43 29.52 -14.00 -7.88
CA GLY A 43 30.94 -14.14 -8.23
C GLY A 43 31.30 -15.51 -8.82
N CYS A 44 30.32 -16.24 -9.35
CA CYS A 44 30.51 -17.50 -10.06
C CYS A 44 30.77 -17.26 -11.55
N GLU A 45 31.36 -18.24 -12.22
CA GLU A 45 31.46 -18.23 -13.69
C GLU A 45 30.33 -19.11 -14.25
N VAL A 46 29.50 -18.56 -15.12
CA VAL A 46 28.37 -19.32 -15.69
C VAL A 46 28.69 -19.73 -17.12
N TYR A 47 28.43 -20.98 -17.45
CA TYR A 47 28.59 -21.57 -18.77
C TYR A 47 27.23 -22.02 -19.29
N CYS A 48 26.89 -21.73 -20.53
CA CYS A 48 25.71 -22.27 -21.19
C CYS A 48 26.10 -23.45 -22.07
N VAL A 49 25.35 -24.54 -21.98
CA VAL A 49 25.51 -25.75 -22.81
C VAL A 49 24.47 -25.73 -23.92
N TYR A 50 24.95 -25.66 -25.15
CA TYR A 50 24.10 -25.66 -26.33
C TYR A 50 23.56 -27.05 -26.65
N GLU A 51 22.37 -27.15 -27.23
CA GLU A 51 21.75 -28.41 -27.67
C GLU A 51 21.58 -29.47 -26.56
N GLY A 52 21.51 -29.05 -25.30
CA GLY A 52 21.28 -29.91 -24.14
C GLY A 52 22.37 -30.97 -23.94
N TYR A 53 21.97 -32.22 -23.73
CA TYR A 53 22.90 -33.33 -23.52
C TYR A 53 23.83 -33.57 -24.72
N GLU A 54 23.38 -33.24 -25.93
CA GLU A 54 24.20 -33.41 -27.13
C GLU A 54 25.44 -32.51 -27.06
N GLY A 55 25.26 -31.23 -26.74
CA GLY A 55 26.40 -30.33 -26.57
C GLY A 55 27.27 -30.68 -25.37
N LEU A 56 26.69 -31.29 -24.33
CA LEU A 56 27.47 -31.80 -23.20
C LEU A 56 28.43 -32.92 -23.63
N VAL A 57 27.97 -33.84 -24.50
CA VAL A 57 28.79 -34.93 -25.06
C VAL A 57 29.78 -34.41 -26.10
N GLN A 58 29.38 -33.48 -26.96
CA GLN A 58 30.26 -32.92 -27.99
C GLN A 58 31.39 -32.06 -27.39
N GLY A 59 31.09 -31.26 -26.37
CA GLY A 59 32.04 -30.37 -25.72
C GLY A 59 32.49 -29.20 -26.61
N HIS A 60 33.66 -28.64 -26.32
CA HIS A 60 34.25 -27.52 -27.07
C HIS A 60 33.31 -26.31 -27.21
N ASN A 61 32.96 -25.92 -28.44
CA ASN A 61 32.15 -24.74 -28.75
C ASN A 61 30.70 -24.84 -28.25
N PHE A 62 30.25 -26.02 -27.82
CA PHE A 62 28.93 -26.22 -27.23
C PHE A 62 28.87 -25.86 -25.75
N ILE A 63 30.00 -25.69 -25.06
CA ILE A 63 30.05 -25.24 -23.66
C ILE A 63 30.73 -23.88 -23.62
N ARG A 64 29.94 -22.82 -23.50
CA ARG A 64 30.44 -21.44 -23.61
C ARG A 64 30.24 -20.68 -22.32
N LYS A 65 31.31 -20.01 -21.86
CA LYS A 65 31.21 -19.04 -20.76
C LYS A 65 30.31 -17.89 -21.21
N PHE A 66 29.37 -17.52 -20.35
CA PHE A 66 28.44 -16.42 -20.56
C PHE A 66 28.75 -15.25 -19.64
N GLU A 67 28.73 -14.06 -20.21
CA GLU A 67 28.86 -12.77 -19.53
C GLU A 67 27.49 -12.09 -19.40
N TRP A 68 27.39 -11.09 -18.51
CA TRP A 68 26.15 -10.36 -18.22
C TRP A 68 25.33 -9.89 -19.44
N PRO A 69 25.93 -9.32 -20.50
CA PRO A 69 25.18 -8.83 -21.66
C PRO A 69 24.67 -9.94 -22.59
N GLU A 70 25.17 -11.18 -22.52
CA GLU A 70 24.79 -12.24 -23.48
C GLU A 70 23.33 -12.66 -23.35
N VAL A 71 22.74 -12.56 -22.16
CA VAL A 71 21.33 -12.84 -21.88
C VAL A 71 20.41 -11.60 -21.94
N ARG A 72 20.89 -10.51 -22.54
CA ARG A 72 20.13 -9.26 -22.67
C ARG A 72 18.91 -9.48 -23.57
N GLY A 73 17.72 -9.14 -23.06
CA GLY A 73 16.46 -9.23 -23.81
C GLY A 73 15.84 -10.62 -23.87
N TRP A 74 16.46 -11.64 -23.26
CA TRP A 74 15.98 -13.03 -23.34
C TRP A 74 14.61 -13.28 -22.70
N LEU A 75 14.13 -12.39 -21.83
CA LEU A 75 12.79 -12.47 -21.24
C LEU A 75 11.66 -12.46 -22.28
N SER A 76 11.85 -11.77 -23.41
CA SER A 76 10.82 -11.61 -24.45
C SER A 76 10.93 -12.61 -25.61
N GLU A 77 11.87 -13.55 -25.54
CA GLU A 77 12.15 -14.50 -26.62
C GLU A 77 11.51 -15.87 -26.30
N GLY A 78 10.86 -16.47 -27.30
CA GLY A 78 10.29 -17.81 -27.19
C GLY A 78 11.31 -18.95 -27.26
N GLY A 79 10.88 -20.17 -26.95
CA GLY A 79 11.71 -21.38 -26.99
C GLY A 79 12.93 -21.32 -26.06
N THR A 80 14.04 -21.90 -26.52
CA THR A 80 15.36 -21.83 -25.86
C THR A 80 16.44 -21.36 -26.83
N LEU A 81 17.14 -20.28 -26.49
CA LEU A 81 18.19 -19.68 -27.32
C LEU A 81 19.52 -20.44 -27.26
N ILE A 82 19.67 -21.38 -26.32
CA ILE A 82 20.80 -22.32 -26.30
C ILE A 82 20.44 -23.65 -26.97
N GLY A 83 19.23 -23.79 -27.52
CA GLY A 83 18.82 -25.01 -28.21
C GLY A 83 18.54 -26.19 -27.29
N THR A 84 17.98 -27.25 -27.86
CA THR A 84 17.71 -28.51 -27.18
C THR A 84 17.64 -29.62 -28.22
N ALA A 85 18.50 -30.62 -28.08
CA ALA A 85 18.55 -31.77 -28.98
C ALA A 85 18.38 -33.09 -28.21
N ARG A 86 17.80 -34.09 -28.88
CA ARG A 86 17.72 -35.44 -28.36
C ARG A 86 19.10 -36.11 -28.53
N CYS A 87 19.73 -36.50 -27.42
CA CYS A 87 21.06 -37.11 -27.43
C CYS A 87 20.99 -38.62 -27.23
N MET A 88 21.19 -39.40 -28.29
CA MET A 88 21.25 -40.87 -28.20
C MET A 88 22.52 -41.35 -27.50
N ALA A 89 23.65 -40.67 -27.72
CA ALA A 89 24.93 -41.05 -27.12
C ALA A 89 24.91 -41.00 -25.58
N PHE A 90 24.11 -40.11 -24.97
CA PHE A 90 24.04 -39.98 -23.52
C PHE A 90 23.31 -41.13 -22.80
N TYR A 91 22.51 -41.93 -23.53
CA TYR A 91 21.93 -43.18 -23.01
C TYR A 91 23.02 -44.24 -22.74
N GLU A 92 24.10 -44.18 -23.52
CA GLU A 92 25.24 -45.07 -23.42
C GLU A 92 26.28 -44.52 -22.42
N ARG A 93 26.93 -45.40 -21.65
CA ARG A 93 27.95 -45.00 -20.67
C ARG A 93 29.14 -44.23 -21.30
N PRO A 94 29.66 -44.60 -22.49
CA PRO A 94 30.72 -43.83 -23.17
C PRO A 94 30.35 -42.37 -23.45
N GLY A 95 29.08 -42.08 -23.78
CA GLY A 95 28.63 -40.71 -23.96
C GLY A 95 28.65 -39.92 -22.65
N ARG A 96 28.20 -40.53 -21.55
CA ARG A 96 28.28 -39.92 -20.21
C ARG A 96 29.72 -39.71 -19.75
N LEU A 97 30.62 -40.65 -20.05
CA LEU A 97 32.06 -40.52 -19.77
C LEU A 97 32.66 -39.29 -20.48
N LYS A 98 32.33 -39.10 -21.77
CA LYS A 98 32.76 -37.94 -22.55
C LYS A 98 32.19 -36.63 -22.01
N ALA A 99 30.92 -36.62 -21.62
CA ALA A 99 30.28 -35.48 -20.98
C ALA A 99 30.97 -35.09 -19.64
N ALA A 100 31.28 -36.07 -18.79
CA ALA A 100 31.98 -35.84 -17.52
C ALA A 100 33.37 -35.23 -17.75
N LYS A 101 34.11 -35.77 -18.72
CA LYS A 101 35.40 -35.21 -19.14
C LYS A 101 35.28 -33.75 -19.58
N ASN A 102 34.29 -33.42 -20.41
CA ASN A 102 34.09 -32.05 -20.91
C ASN A 102 33.78 -31.06 -19.77
N LEU A 103 33.00 -31.46 -18.77
CA LEU A 103 32.72 -30.63 -17.59
C LEU A 103 33.98 -30.38 -16.77
N VAL A 104 34.77 -31.43 -16.49
CA VAL A 104 36.03 -31.30 -15.72
C VAL A 104 37.04 -30.42 -16.45
N ILE A 105 37.19 -30.57 -17.78
CA ILE A 105 38.12 -29.74 -18.57
C ILE A 105 37.75 -28.24 -18.51
N ASN A 106 36.46 -27.92 -18.43
CA ASN A 106 35.99 -26.54 -18.23
C ASN A 106 35.99 -26.11 -16.75
N GLY A 107 36.37 -27.02 -15.85
CA GLY A 107 36.40 -26.80 -14.41
C GLY A 107 35.00 -26.61 -13.80
N ILE A 108 33.99 -27.28 -14.36
CA ILE A 108 32.57 -27.20 -13.97
C ILE A 108 32.22 -28.35 -13.01
N ASP A 109 31.72 -27.98 -11.83
CA ASP A 109 31.29 -28.89 -10.75
C ASP A 109 29.79 -28.73 -10.40
N ALA A 110 29.11 -27.79 -11.05
CA ALA A 110 27.72 -27.44 -10.83
C ALA A 110 26.95 -27.43 -12.16
N LEU A 111 25.81 -28.11 -12.22
CA LEU A 111 24.96 -28.21 -13.40
C LEU A 111 23.50 -27.89 -13.05
N ILE A 112 22.97 -26.84 -13.66
CA ILE A 112 21.55 -26.50 -13.62
C ILE A 112 20.92 -26.93 -14.95
N ILE A 113 19.85 -27.71 -14.88
CA ILE A 113 19.15 -28.23 -16.04
C ILE A 113 17.68 -27.79 -16.03
N CYS A 114 17.22 -27.19 -17.12
CA CYS A 114 15.81 -26.86 -17.32
C CYS A 114 15.20 -27.75 -18.40
N GLY A 115 14.19 -28.53 -18.03
CA GLY A 115 13.56 -29.47 -18.97
C GLY A 115 12.40 -30.24 -18.37
N GLY A 116 11.91 -31.21 -19.13
CA GLY A 116 10.87 -32.14 -18.67
C GLY A 116 11.41 -33.22 -17.73
N ASP A 117 10.49 -34.05 -17.21
CA ASP A 117 10.73 -35.18 -16.31
C ASP A 117 11.88 -36.11 -16.77
N GLY A 118 11.91 -36.47 -18.05
CA GLY A 118 12.92 -37.36 -18.63
C GLY A 118 14.33 -36.76 -18.58
N SER A 119 14.45 -35.46 -18.84
CA SER A 119 15.74 -34.76 -18.79
C SER A 119 16.27 -34.66 -17.37
N LEU A 120 15.39 -34.40 -16.39
CA LEU A 120 15.75 -34.35 -14.98
C LEU A 120 16.18 -35.73 -14.45
N THR A 121 15.46 -36.78 -14.83
CA THR A 121 15.83 -38.17 -14.48
C THR A 121 17.21 -38.55 -15.03
N GLY A 122 17.51 -38.14 -16.27
CA GLY A 122 18.84 -38.34 -16.86
C GLY A 122 19.96 -37.64 -16.09
N ALA A 123 19.67 -36.46 -15.52
CA ALA A 123 20.64 -35.68 -14.76
C ALA A 123 20.96 -36.35 -13.43
N ASP A 124 19.95 -36.84 -12.71
CA ASP A 124 20.15 -37.53 -11.44
C ASP A 124 20.96 -38.82 -11.60
N LYS A 125 20.67 -39.61 -12.65
CA LYS A 125 21.47 -40.79 -13.01
C LYS A 125 22.92 -40.41 -13.31
N PHE A 126 23.14 -39.30 -14.03
CA PHE A 126 24.49 -38.82 -14.34
C PHE A 126 25.25 -38.41 -13.07
N ARG A 127 24.59 -37.76 -12.11
CA ARG A 127 25.18 -37.43 -10.79
C ARG A 127 25.56 -38.68 -10.00
N ALA A 128 24.68 -39.69 -9.96
CA ALA A 128 24.94 -40.93 -9.25
C ALA A 128 26.12 -41.71 -9.84
N GLU A 129 26.26 -41.72 -11.17
CA GLU A 129 27.37 -42.37 -11.87
C GLU A 129 28.69 -41.58 -11.82
N TRP A 130 28.65 -40.29 -11.44
CA TRP A 130 29.78 -39.35 -11.52
C TRP A 130 31.11 -39.87 -10.93
N PRO A 131 31.16 -40.39 -9.68
CA PRO A 131 32.42 -40.87 -9.11
C PRO A 131 33.01 -42.05 -9.89
N GLY A 132 32.15 -42.92 -10.43
CA GLY A 132 32.55 -44.05 -11.25
C GLY A 132 33.10 -43.60 -12.61
N LEU A 133 32.50 -42.57 -13.22
CA LEU A 133 32.98 -41.98 -14.47
C LEU A 133 34.35 -41.31 -14.29
N LEU A 134 34.56 -40.58 -13.20
CA LEU A 134 35.86 -39.96 -12.92
C LEU A 134 36.96 -40.99 -12.67
N LYS A 135 36.65 -42.07 -11.94
CA LYS A 135 37.59 -43.16 -11.72
C LYS A 135 38.02 -43.80 -13.05
N GLU A 136 37.04 -44.06 -13.92
CA GLU A 136 37.26 -44.62 -15.25
C GLU A 136 38.14 -43.70 -16.12
N LEU A 137 37.92 -42.38 -16.08
CA LEU A 137 38.76 -41.39 -16.80
C LEU A 137 40.22 -41.36 -16.32
N VAL A 138 40.48 -41.67 -15.04
CA VAL A 138 41.84 -41.80 -14.50
C VAL A 138 42.47 -43.13 -14.89
N GLU A 139 41.72 -44.22 -14.83
CA GLU A 139 42.16 -45.56 -15.24
C GLU A 139 42.53 -45.61 -16.73
N THR A 140 41.75 -44.93 -17.59
CA THR A 140 42.01 -44.82 -19.04
C THR A 140 43.07 -43.77 -19.39
N LYS A 141 43.64 -43.08 -18.39
CA LYS A 141 44.65 -42.01 -18.54
C LYS A 141 44.17 -40.81 -19.35
N GLU A 142 42.85 -40.60 -19.45
CA GLU A 142 42.28 -39.42 -20.07
C GLU A 142 42.37 -38.18 -19.17
N LEU A 143 42.35 -38.37 -17.84
CA LEU A 143 42.58 -37.36 -16.81
C LEU A 143 43.52 -37.90 -15.72
N THR A 144 44.13 -37.01 -14.94
CA THR A 144 44.98 -37.36 -13.79
C THR A 144 44.22 -37.25 -12.46
N ALA A 145 44.69 -37.94 -11.42
CA ALA A 145 44.11 -37.87 -10.08
C ALA A 145 44.09 -36.44 -9.53
N GLU A 146 45.15 -35.66 -9.78
CA GLU A 146 45.26 -34.25 -9.38
C GLU A 146 44.21 -33.37 -10.08
N GLN A 147 43.91 -33.65 -11.35
CA GLN A 147 42.93 -32.90 -12.12
C GLN A 147 41.49 -33.13 -11.67
N ILE A 148 41.16 -34.32 -11.14
CA ILE A 148 39.80 -34.64 -10.70
C ILE A 148 39.54 -34.29 -9.23
N GLU A 149 40.59 -34.09 -8.43
CA GLU A 149 40.50 -33.85 -6.97
C GLU A 149 39.50 -32.74 -6.59
N PRO A 150 39.44 -31.58 -7.29
CA PRO A 150 38.48 -30.52 -6.99
C PRO A 150 37.03 -30.84 -7.43
N PHE A 151 36.84 -31.85 -8.29
CA PHE A 151 35.58 -32.12 -9.01
C PHE A 151 34.94 -33.45 -8.60
N LYS A 152 35.30 -34.01 -7.43
CA LYS A 152 34.84 -35.32 -6.93
C LYS A 152 33.31 -35.46 -6.88
N HIS A 153 32.58 -34.36 -6.76
CA HIS A 153 31.14 -34.34 -6.64
C HIS A 153 30.52 -33.39 -7.67
N LEU A 154 29.52 -33.88 -8.40
CA LEU A 154 28.69 -33.06 -9.27
C LEU A 154 27.45 -32.58 -8.51
N ASN A 155 27.20 -31.29 -8.53
CA ASN A 155 26.04 -30.66 -7.89
C ASN A 155 25.02 -30.34 -8.98
N ILE A 156 23.83 -30.94 -8.91
CA ILE A 156 22.78 -30.76 -9.92
C ILE A 156 21.58 -30.07 -9.31
N VAL A 157 20.99 -29.12 -10.03
CA VAL A 157 19.67 -28.55 -9.70
C VAL A 157 18.76 -28.62 -10.93
N GLY A 158 17.53 -29.11 -10.73
CA GLY A 158 16.50 -29.19 -11.77
C GLY A 158 15.55 -27.98 -11.80
N LEU A 159 15.19 -27.55 -13.00
CA LEU A 159 14.06 -26.65 -13.28
C LEU A 159 13.08 -27.36 -14.21
N VAL A 160 11.79 -27.27 -13.92
CA VAL A 160 10.77 -27.98 -14.70
C VAL A 160 10.22 -27.08 -15.82
N GLY A 161 10.79 -27.23 -17.01
CA GLY A 161 10.32 -26.57 -18.23
C GLY A 161 9.44 -27.50 -19.05
N SER A 162 8.12 -27.32 -18.97
CA SER A 162 7.12 -28.13 -19.68
C SER A 162 5.84 -27.31 -19.85
N ILE A 163 5.15 -27.48 -20.97
CA ILE A 163 3.81 -26.90 -21.18
C ILE A 163 2.71 -27.77 -20.57
N ASP A 164 2.99 -29.06 -20.38
CA ASP A 164 1.99 -30.09 -20.08
C ASP A 164 1.49 -29.99 -18.62
N ASN A 165 2.26 -29.32 -17.75
CA ASN A 165 2.05 -29.24 -16.30
C ASN A 165 1.87 -30.61 -15.63
N ASP A 166 2.67 -31.58 -16.07
CA ASP A 166 2.57 -33.01 -15.73
C ASP A 166 3.55 -33.45 -14.64
N MET A 167 4.21 -32.51 -13.96
CA MET A 167 5.23 -32.81 -12.94
C MET A 167 4.64 -32.70 -11.52
N SER A 168 4.52 -33.83 -10.83
CA SER A 168 3.98 -33.89 -9.47
C SER A 168 4.93 -33.23 -8.46
N GLY A 169 4.38 -32.40 -7.58
CA GLY A 169 5.16 -31.67 -6.57
C GLY A 169 5.47 -30.21 -6.92
N THR A 170 5.07 -29.73 -8.10
CA THR A 170 5.01 -28.29 -8.42
C THR A 170 3.60 -27.93 -8.92
N ASP A 171 3.08 -26.79 -8.51
CA ASP A 171 1.74 -26.33 -8.89
C ASP A 171 1.70 -25.84 -10.34
N ALA A 172 2.84 -25.34 -10.84
CA ALA A 172 3.03 -24.87 -12.21
C ALA A 172 4.43 -25.19 -12.74
N THR A 173 4.49 -25.70 -13.97
CA THR A 173 5.73 -25.85 -14.76
C THR A 173 5.97 -24.61 -15.61
N ILE A 174 7.24 -24.29 -15.89
CA ILE A 174 7.60 -23.14 -16.72
C ILE A 174 7.05 -23.36 -18.14
N GLY A 175 6.09 -22.54 -18.55
CA GLY A 175 5.51 -22.50 -19.89
C GLY A 175 4.06 -22.98 -19.98
N CYS A 176 3.49 -23.56 -18.91
CA CYS A 176 2.12 -24.09 -18.96
C CYS A 176 1.07 -22.98 -19.15
N PHE A 177 1.23 -21.82 -18.49
CA PHE A 177 0.31 -20.70 -18.64
C PHE A 177 0.46 -19.98 -19.98
N SER A 178 1.66 -19.98 -20.56
CA SER A 178 1.90 -19.45 -21.90
C SER A 178 1.21 -20.31 -22.96
N ALA A 179 1.31 -21.64 -22.85
CA ALA A 179 0.61 -22.58 -23.71
C ALA A 179 -0.90 -22.43 -23.58
N LEU A 180 -1.43 -22.35 -22.35
CA LEU A 180 -2.84 -22.06 -22.09
C LEU A 180 -3.26 -20.72 -22.72
N GLY A 181 -2.42 -19.70 -22.65
CA GLY A 181 -2.55 -18.42 -23.36
C GLY A 181 -2.80 -18.58 -24.85
N ARG A 182 -1.99 -19.42 -25.51
CA ARG A 182 -2.13 -19.68 -26.95
C ARG A 182 -3.39 -20.49 -27.27
N ILE A 183 -3.74 -21.47 -26.43
CA ILE A 183 -4.98 -22.24 -26.61
C ILE A 183 -6.18 -21.29 -26.56
N CYS A 184 -6.29 -20.47 -25.51
CA CYS A 184 -7.42 -19.55 -25.38
C CYS A 184 -7.48 -18.54 -26.52
N GLU A 185 -6.35 -17.98 -26.98
CA GLU A 185 -6.34 -17.08 -28.14
C GLU A 185 -6.91 -17.76 -29.40
N MET A 186 -6.47 -18.99 -29.70
CA MET A 186 -6.94 -19.72 -30.87
C MET A 186 -8.42 -20.09 -30.74
N VAL A 187 -8.86 -20.48 -29.55
CA VAL A 187 -10.28 -20.79 -29.30
C VAL A 187 -11.14 -19.53 -29.42
N ASP A 188 -10.68 -18.38 -28.90
CA ASP A 188 -11.40 -17.09 -29.04
C ASP A 188 -11.55 -16.71 -30.54
N TYR A 189 -10.54 -16.95 -31.39
CA TYR A 189 -10.68 -16.78 -32.84
C TYR A 189 -11.70 -17.74 -33.47
N ILE A 190 -11.67 -19.01 -33.06
CA ILE A 190 -12.61 -20.03 -33.55
C ILE A 190 -14.04 -19.72 -33.10
N GLU A 191 -14.20 -19.20 -31.89
CA GLU A 191 -15.49 -18.87 -31.29
C GLU A 191 -16.28 -17.86 -32.16
N ALA A 192 -15.60 -16.86 -32.74
CA ALA A 192 -16.21 -15.87 -33.62
C ALA A 192 -16.83 -16.49 -34.89
N THR A 193 -16.10 -17.40 -35.55
CA THR A 193 -16.63 -18.10 -36.74
C THR A 193 -17.67 -19.17 -36.36
N ALA A 194 -17.52 -19.82 -35.21
CA ALA A 194 -18.47 -20.79 -34.68
C ALA A 194 -19.84 -20.15 -34.41
N SER A 195 -19.85 -18.99 -33.75
CA SER A 195 -21.06 -18.20 -33.50
C SER A 195 -21.75 -17.74 -34.79
N SER A 196 -20.98 -17.33 -35.80
CA SER A 196 -21.52 -16.80 -37.06
C SER A 196 -22.29 -17.85 -37.87
N HIS A 197 -21.78 -19.08 -37.88
CA HIS A 197 -22.38 -20.18 -38.65
C HIS A 197 -23.19 -21.17 -37.80
N SER A 198 -23.32 -20.91 -36.50
CA SER A 198 -23.96 -21.82 -35.53
C SER A 198 -23.36 -23.24 -35.60
N ARG A 199 -22.02 -23.32 -35.58
CA ARG A 199 -21.23 -24.54 -35.79
C ARG A 199 -20.78 -25.18 -34.48
N ALA A 200 -20.40 -26.45 -34.59
CA ALA A 200 -19.64 -27.15 -33.57
C ALA A 200 -18.15 -27.22 -33.95
N PHE A 201 -17.26 -27.01 -32.99
CA PHE A 201 -15.82 -27.20 -33.16
C PHE A 201 -15.29 -28.19 -32.12
N VAL A 202 -14.53 -29.17 -32.60
CA VAL A 202 -13.77 -30.11 -31.79
C VAL A 202 -12.30 -29.71 -31.86
N ILE A 203 -11.75 -29.27 -30.74
CA ILE A 203 -10.44 -28.64 -30.66
C ILE A 203 -9.49 -29.57 -29.90
N GLU A 204 -8.48 -30.07 -30.59
CA GLU A 204 -7.46 -30.95 -30.01
C GLU A 204 -6.30 -30.12 -29.45
N VAL A 205 -5.98 -30.34 -28.17
CA VAL A 205 -4.95 -29.62 -27.42
C VAL A 205 -3.85 -30.58 -26.94
N MET A 206 -2.64 -30.04 -26.80
CA MET A 206 -1.49 -30.77 -26.26
C MET A 206 -1.64 -31.00 -24.74
N GLY A 207 -0.79 -31.86 -24.20
CA GLY A 207 -0.71 -32.17 -22.76
C GLY A 207 -0.14 -33.55 -22.47
N ARG A 208 0.25 -34.31 -23.50
CA ARG A 208 0.73 -35.69 -23.47
C ARG A 208 -0.29 -36.61 -22.80
N HIS A 209 -0.04 -36.96 -21.55
CA HIS A 209 -0.91 -37.80 -20.72
C HIS A 209 -1.58 -36.99 -19.59
N CYS A 210 -1.44 -35.67 -19.63
CA CYS A 210 -2.02 -34.71 -18.70
C CYS A 210 -3.10 -33.89 -19.43
N GLY A 211 -4.29 -33.84 -18.86
CA GLY A 211 -5.42 -33.05 -19.31
C GLY A 211 -5.46 -31.64 -18.74
N TRP A 212 -4.44 -31.19 -18.00
CA TRP A 212 -4.43 -29.86 -17.36
C TRP A 212 -4.71 -28.73 -18.36
N LEU A 213 -4.05 -28.74 -19.53
CA LEU A 213 -4.27 -27.74 -20.58
C LEU A 213 -5.72 -27.80 -21.11
N ALA A 214 -6.24 -28.99 -21.38
CA ALA A 214 -7.62 -29.17 -21.86
C ALA A 214 -8.67 -28.72 -20.83
N LEU A 215 -8.46 -29.07 -19.56
CA LEU A 215 -9.32 -28.68 -18.45
C LEU A 215 -9.31 -27.16 -18.27
N MET A 216 -8.12 -26.56 -18.16
CA MET A 216 -7.98 -25.13 -17.95
C MET A 216 -8.48 -24.33 -19.15
N ALA A 217 -8.22 -24.79 -20.37
CA ALA A 217 -8.77 -24.19 -21.58
C ALA A 217 -10.30 -24.28 -21.59
N GLY A 218 -10.87 -25.44 -21.25
CA GLY A 218 -12.32 -25.62 -21.23
C GLY A 218 -13.02 -24.69 -20.25
N VAL A 219 -12.42 -24.50 -19.06
CA VAL A 219 -12.91 -23.54 -18.08
C VAL A 219 -12.75 -22.10 -18.59
N ALA A 220 -11.59 -21.75 -19.14
CA ALA A 220 -11.27 -20.41 -19.61
C ALA A 220 -12.11 -19.95 -20.81
N THR A 221 -12.47 -20.86 -21.71
CA THR A 221 -13.21 -20.56 -22.94
C THR A 221 -14.69 -20.86 -22.80
N GLY A 222 -15.13 -21.42 -21.67
CA GLY A 222 -16.51 -21.82 -21.46
C GLY A 222 -16.96 -22.98 -22.38
N ALA A 223 -16.06 -23.93 -22.65
CA ALA A 223 -16.34 -25.09 -23.50
C ALA A 223 -17.54 -25.90 -22.97
N ASP A 224 -18.30 -26.49 -23.89
CA ASP A 224 -19.47 -27.30 -23.56
C ASP A 224 -19.06 -28.69 -23.04
N PHE A 225 -17.99 -29.25 -23.62
CA PHE A 225 -17.45 -30.54 -23.22
C PHE A 225 -15.93 -30.51 -23.21
N VAL A 226 -15.35 -31.22 -22.23
CA VAL A 226 -13.92 -31.45 -22.12
C VAL A 226 -13.66 -32.95 -21.96
N PHE A 227 -12.68 -33.46 -22.69
CA PHE A 227 -12.19 -34.83 -22.60
C PHE A 227 -10.74 -34.81 -22.10
N ILE A 228 -10.50 -35.42 -20.94
CA ILE A 228 -9.19 -35.48 -20.28
C ILE A 228 -8.86 -36.92 -19.87
N PRO A 229 -7.58 -37.34 -19.90
CA PRO A 229 -7.17 -38.68 -19.47
C PRO A 229 -7.42 -38.96 -17.98
N GLU A 230 -7.38 -37.94 -17.11
CA GLU A 230 -7.56 -38.10 -15.66
C GLU A 230 -9.02 -38.39 -15.27
N LYS A 231 -9.97 -38.14 -16.18
CA LYS A 231 -11.39 -38.47 -15.99
C LYS A 231 -11.91 -39.21 -17.23
N PRO A 232 -11.55 -40.49 -17.39
CA PRO A 232 -11.99 -41.30 -18.52
C PRO A 232 -13.51 -41.40 -18.54
N ARG A 233 -14.09 -41.27 -19.74
CA ARG A 233 -15.55 -41.27 -19.90
C ARG A 233 -16.12 -42.69 -19.83
N ALA A 234 -17.27 -42.84 -19.19
CA ALA A 234 -18.04 -44.10 -19.18
C ALA A 234 -18.66 -44.37 -20.56
N GLU A 235 -19.03 -45.62 -20.87
CA GLU A 235 -19.51 -46.03 -22.20
C GLU A 235 -20.65 -45.15 -22.76
N ASN A 236 -21.54 -44.65 -21.89
CA ASN A 236 -22.71 -43.86 -22.26
C ASN A 236 -22.41 -42.37 -22.56
N TRP A 237 -21.15 -41.94 -22.59
CA TRP A 237 -20.77 -40.54 -22.80
C TRP A 237 -21.32 -39.94 -24.10
N LYS A 238 -21.49 -40.78 -25.13
CA LYS A 238 -22.06 -40.37 -26.43
C LYS A 238 -23.51 -39.90 -26.27
N GLU A 239 -24.31 -40.64 -25.51
CA GLU A 239 -25.73 -40.33 -25.26
C GLU A 239 -25.88 -39.13 -24.34
N GLU A 240 -25.05 -39.07 -23.29
CA GLU A 240 -25.01 -37.95 -22.34
C GLU A 240 -24.76 -36.63 -23.08
N MET A 241 -23.76 -36.59 -23.94
CA MET A 241 -23.39 -35.41 -24.74
C MET A 241 -24.53 -34.93 -25.64
N LEU A 242 -25.21 -35.85 -26.35
CA LEU A 242 -26.35 -35.52 -27.21
C LEU A 242 -27.53 -34.97 -26.40
N SER A 243 -27.80 -35.53 -25.23
CA SER A 243 -28.92 -35.14 -24.36
C SER A 243 -28.73 -33.73 -23.76
N ILE A 244 -27.52 -33.42 -23.30
CA ILE A 244 -27.17 -32.13 -22.71
C ILE A 244 -27.30 -31.02 -23.76
N HIS A 245 -26.77 -31.24 -24.96
CA HIS A 245 -26.84 -30.24 -26.02
C HIS A 245 -28.30 -29.89 -26.40
N ARG A 246 -29.18 -30.90 -26.54
CA ARG A 246 -30.61 -30.69 -26.87
C ARG A 246 -31.36 -29.86 -25.82
N LYS A 247 -30.98 -29.96 -24.54
CA LYS A 247 -31.63 -29.23 -23.45
C LYS A 247 -31.25 -27.74 -23.41
N ILE A 248 -30.00 -27.41 -23.73
CA ILE A 248 -29.46 -26.05 -23.51
C ILE A 248 -29.77 -25.11 -24.69
N GLY A 249 -29.89 -25.61 -25.92
CA GLY A 249 -30.32 -24.81 -27.08
C GLY A 249 -29.31 -23.74 -27.55
N LYS A 250 -28.01 -23.94 -27.31
CA LYS A 250 -26.96 -22.99 -27.73
C LYS A 250 -26.78 -22.96 -29.24
N ARG A 251 -26.40 -21.78 -29.77
CA ARG A 251 -26.10 -21.58 -31.19
C ARG A 251 -24.76 -22.18 -31.62
N LYS A 252 -23.77 -22.23 -30.73
CA LYS A 252 -22.43 -22.78 -31.00
C LYS A 252 -22.13 -23.93 -30.05
N THR A 253 -21.20 -24.79 -30.42
CA THR A 253 -20.68 -25.85 -29.53
C THR A 253 -19.16 -25.90 -29.61
N ILE A 254 -18.49 -25.84 -28.47
CA ILE A 254 -17.03 -25.97 -28.37
C ILE A 254 -16.71 -27.20 -27.53
N VAL A 255 -15.96 -28.13 -28.11
CA VAL A 255 -15.49 -29.35 -27.44
C VAL A 255 -13.97 -29.33 -27.41
N ILE A 256 -13.37 -29.45 -26.23
CA ILE A 256 -11.92 -29.50 -26.07
C ILE A 256 -11.50 -30.94 -25.74
N VAL A 257 -10.52 -31.45 -26.48
CA VAL A 257 -10.05 -32.82 -26.39
C VAL A 257 -8.55 -32.82 -26.15
N ALA A 258 -8.10 -33.37 -25.01
CA ALA A 258 -6.69 -33.61 -24.77
C ALA A 258 -6.15 -34.68 -25.74
N GLU A 259 -4.91 -34.54 -26.22
CA GLU A 259 -4.29 -35.52 -27.12
C GLU A 259 -4.22 -36.95 -26.54
N GLY A 260 -4.16 -37.05 -25.21
CA GLY A 260 -4.17 -38.29 -24.44
C GLY A 260 -5.56 -38.78 -23.99
N ALA A 261 -6.66 -38.18 -24.44
CA ALA A 261 -8.00 -38.56 -23.98
C ALA A 261 -8.36 -40.02 -24.32
N HIS A 262 -8.92 -40.74 -23.33
CA HIS A 262 -9.38 -42.12 -23.46
C HIS A 262 -10.64 -42.40 -22.64
N ASP A 263 -11.33 -43.51 -22.93
CA ASP A 263 -12.44 -44.01 -22.13
C ASP A 263 -11.97 -44.92 -20.97
N GLN A 264 -12.92 -45.41 -20.16
CA GLN A 264 -12.63 -46.30 -19.02
C GLN A 264 -12.00 -47.65 -19.41
N GLU A 265 -12.17 -48.07 -20.67
CA GLU A 265 -11.55 -49.29 -21.20
C GLU A 265 -10.12 -49.04 -21.72
N GLY A 266 -9.69 -47.77 -21.79
CA GLY A 266 -8.40 -47.36 -22.34
C GLY A 266 -8.42 -47.14 -23.85
N ASN A 267 -9.59 -47.17 -24.50
CA ASN A 267 -9.69 -46.85 -25.91
C ASN A 267 -9.55 -45.34 -26.10
N LYS A 268 -8.74 -44.93 -27.08
CA LYS A 268 -8.53 -43.52 -27.40
C LYS A 268 -9.84 -42.86 -27.86
N ILE A 269 -10.18 -41.71 -27.28
CA ILE A 269 -11.29 -40.86 -27.77
C ILE A 269 -10.70 -39.86 -28.75
N SER A 270 -10.92 -40.07 -30.05
CA SER A 270 -10.37 -39.18 -31.09
C SER A 270 -11.30 -37.99 -31.42
N PRO A 271 -10.75 -36.85 -31.88
CA PRO A 271 -11.55 -35.74 -32.38
C PRO A 271 -12.53 -36.13 -33.51
N GLU A 272 -12.15 -37.09 -34.36
CA GLU A 272 -13.00 -37.64 -35.43
C GLU A 272 -14.24 -38.33 -34.87
N MET A 273 -14.09 -39.15 -33.82
CA MET A 273 -15.21 -39.83 -33.20
C MET A 273 -16.27 -38.84 -32.68
N ILE A 274 -15.81 -37.74 -32.07
CA ILE A 274 -16.70 -36.69 -31.55
C ILE A 274 -17.33 -35.90 -32.70
N LYS A 275 -16.57 -35.59 -33.75
CA LYS A 275 -17.10 -34.93 -34.95
C LYS A 275 -18.20 -35.76 -35.59
N ASP A 276 -17.98 -37.05 -35.79
CA ASP A 276 -18.94 -37.95 -36.44
C ASP A 276 -20.21 -38.10 -35.59
N LEU A 277 -20.07 -38.11 -34.26
CA LEU A 277 -21.20 -38.09 -33.32
C LEU A 277 -22.05 -36.83 -33.46
N LEU A 278 -21.41 -35.65 -33.49
CA LEU A 278 -22.10 -34.36 -33.58
C LEU A 278 -22.70 -34.09 -34.97
N ALA A 279 -22.01 -34.53 -36.03
CA ALA A 279 -22.42 -34.35 -37.42
C ALA A 279 -23.45 -35.38 -37.90
N ASN A 280 -23.75 -36.40 -37.10
CA ASN A 280 -24.71 -37.44 -37.45
C ASN A 280 -26.08 -36.84 -37.82
N LYS A 281 -26.53 -37.07 -39.06
CA LYS A 281 -27.79 -36.54 -39.61
C LYS A 281 -29.02 -37.09 -38.91
N GLN A 282 -28.93 -38.30 -38.34
CA GLN A 282 -29.98 -38.92 -37.53
C GLN A 282 -29.91 -38.48 -36.05
N GLY A 283 -28.88 -37.70 -35.66
CA GLY A 283 -28.60 -37.24 -34.30
C GLY A 283 -28.85 -35.74 -34.07
N LEU A 284 -27.78 -34.95 -33.94
CA LEU A 284 -27.84 -33.49 -33.77
C LEU A 284 -27.70 -32.72 -35.11
N ALA A 285 -27.17 -33.36 -36.15
CA ALA A 285 -26.93 -32.77 -37.47
C ALA A 285 -26.19 -31.41 -37.45
N LEU A 286 -25.23 -31.24 -36.52
CA LEU A 286 -24.47 -29.99 -36.41
C LEU A 286 -23.35 -29.93 -37.45
N ASP A 287 -23.18 -28.78 -38.09
CA ASP A 287 -22.03 -28.52 -38.96
C ASP A 287 -20.74 -28.46 -38.12
N THR A 288 -20.00 -29.58 -38.10
CA THR A 288 -18.90 -29.81 -37.14
C THR A 288 -17.53 -29.76 -37.84
N ARG A 289 -16.56 -29.09 -37.22
CA ARG A 289 -15.17 -28.99 -37.70
C ARG A 289 -14.18 -29.44 -36.63
N ILE A 290 -13.06 -29.99 -37.05
CA ILE A 290 -11.93 -30.34 -36.17
C ILE A 290 -10.86 -29.27 -36.33
N THR A 291 -10.21 -28.90 -35.24
CA THR A 291 -9.03 -28.03 -35.26
C THR A 291 -7.99 -28.59 -34.30
N THR A 292 -6.89 -29.08 -34.85
CA THR A 292 -5.72 -29.50 -34.07
C THR A 292 -4.75 -28.33 -33.99
N LEU A 293 -4.59 -27.76 -32.80
CA LEU A 293 -3.76 -26.55 -32.63
C LEU A 293 -2.27 -26.85 -32.89
N GLY A 294 -1.80 -28.03 -32.50
CA GLY A 294 -0.41 -28.45 -32.68
C GLY A 294 0.59 -27.53 -31.97
N HIS A 295 1.74 -27.29 -32.60
CA HIS A 295 2.90 -26.66 -31.97
C HIS A 295 2.79 -25.14 -31.73
N VAL A 296 1.71 -24.48 -32.16
CA VAL A 296 1.44 -23.08 -31.77
C VAL A 296 1.34 -22.94 -30.25
N GLN A 297 1.03 -24.04 -29.55
CA GLN A 297 1.00 -24.14 -28.08
C GLN A 297 2.39 -24.14 -27.42
N ARG A 298 3.47 -24.48 -28.14
CA ARG A 298 4.86 -24.38 -27.63
C ARG A 298 5.51 -23.04 -27.95
N GLY A 299 5.04 -22.38 -29.01
CA GLY A 299 5.60 -21.14 -29.52
C GLY A 299 5.16 -19.88 -28.76
N GLY A 300 5.62 -18.73 -29.26
CA GLY A 300 5.33 -17.43 -28.66
C GLY A 300 6.29 -17.06 -27.53
N SER A 301 6.26 -15.79 -27.13
CA SER A 301 6.98 -15.34 -25.94
C SER A 301 6.25 -15.78 -24.67
N ALA A 302 7.01 -15.92 -23.57
CA ALA A 302 6.43 -16.26 -22.29
C ALA A 302 5.45 -15.18 -21.81
N CYS A 303 4.31 -15.61 -21.24
CA CYS A 303 3.38 -14.74 -20.54
C CYS A 303 4.01 -14.14 -19.26
N ALA A 304 3.37 -13.13 -18.67
CA ALA A 304 3.91 -12.45 -17.49
C ALA A 304 4.20 -13.44 -16.34
N TYR A 305 3.30 -14.39 -16.11
CA TYR A 305 3.48 -15.42 -15.08
C TYR A 305 4.68 -16.33 -15.34
N ASP A 306 4.87 -16.83 -16.57
CA ASP A 306 5.99 -17.72 -16.87
C ASP A 306 7.34 -16.98 -16.87
N ARG A 307 7.38 -15.69 -17.23
CA ARG A 307 8.59 -14.85 -17.08
C ARG A 307 8.94 -14.66 -15.61
N TYR A 308 7.93 -14.37 -14.79
CA TYR A 308 8.05 -14.24 -13.35
C TYR A 308 8.55 -15.56 -12.72
N LEU A 309 7.85 -16.66 -13.00
CA LEU A 309 8.13 -17.98 -12.45
C LEU A 309 9.54 -18.45 -12.82
N SER A 310 9.88 -18.42 -14.11
CA SER A 310 11.20 -18.83 -14.59
C SER A 310 12.33 -17.99 -14.01
N THR A 311 12.10 -16.68 -13.83
CA THR A 311 13.09 -15.78 -13.23
C THR A 311 13.34 -16.14 -11.76
N LEU A 312 12.28 -16.32 -10.97
CA LEU A 312 12.44 -16.68 -9.56
C LEU A 312 13.03 -18.07 -9.37
N GLN A 313 12.58 -19.05 -10.16
CA GLN A 313 13.14 -20.40 -10.10
C GLN A 313 14.62 -20.42 -10.49
N GLY A 314 15.02 -19.65 -11.50
CA GLY A 314 16.43 -19.54 -11.91
C GLY A 314 17.31 -18.89 -10.84
N VAL A 315 16.82 -17.84 -10.16
CA VAL A 315 17.53 -17.23 -9.02
C VAL A 315 17.70 -18.24 -7.88
N GLU A 316 16.64 -18.98 -7.55
CA GLU A 316 16.68 -19.96 -6.49
C GLU A 316 17.56 -21.17 -6.84
N ALA A 317 17.62 -21.56 -8.12
CA ALA A 317 18.49 -22.64 -8.57
C ALA A 317 19.98 -22.33 -8.35
N VAL A 318 20.39 -21.07 -8.55
CA VAL A 318 21.76 -20.63 -8.24
C VAL A 318 22.02 -20.69 -6.74
N LYS A 319 21.07 -20.24 -5.89
CA LYS A 319 21.23 -20.37 -4.44
C LYS A 319 21.33 -21.84 -4.02
N ALA A 320 20.45 -22.69 -4.56
CA ALA A 320 20.42 -24.11 -4.28
C ALA A 320 21.72 -24.83 -4.66
N VAL A 321 22.32 -24.50 -5.81
CA VAL A 321 23.58 -25.15 -6.23
C VAL A 321 24.78 -24.68 -5.41
N LEU A 322 24.74 -23.45 -4.90
CA LEU A 322 25.78 -22.93 -4.01
C LEU A 322 25.67 -23.51 -2.59
N ASP A 323 24.45 -23.73 -2.12
CA ASP A 323 24.16 -24.36 -0.83
C ASP A 323 24.36 -25.89 -0.84
N ALA A 324 24.47 -26.50 -2.02
CA ALA A 324 24.55 -27.95 -2.17
C ALA A 324 25.84 -28.55 -1.56
N THR A 325 25.66 -29.65 -0.85
CA THR A 325 26.74 -30.50 -0.30
C THR A 325 26.69 -31.89 -0.96
N PRO A 326 27.75 -32.70 -0.89
CA PRO A 326 27.75 -34.06 -1.44
C PRO A 326 26.57 -34.93 -0.99
N GLU A 327 26.10 -34.73 0.25
CA GLU A 327 25.00 -35.46 0.88
C GLU A 327 23.61 -34.91 0.49
N THR A 328 23.53 -33.70 -0.07
CA THR A 328 22.25 -33.10 -0.46
C THR A 328 21.66 -33.87 -1.64
N PRO A 329 20.43 -34.42 -1.56
CA PRO A 329 19.79 -35.05 -2.71
C PRO A 329 19.54 -34.02 -3.82
N THR A 330 19.49 -34.44 -5.08
CA THR A 330 19.34 -33.53 -6.22
C THR A 330 18.01 -32.77 -6.08
N PRO A 331 18.01 -31.46 -5.82
CA PRO A 331 16.77 -30.72 -5.72
C PRO A 331 16.29 -30.33 -7.13
N PHE A 332 14.98 -30.21 -7.29
CA PHE A 332 14.41 -29.34 -8.31
C PHE A 332 13.69 -28.18 -7.64
N ILE A 333 13.59 -27.07 -8.36
CA ILE A 333 12.89 -25.88 -7.87
C ILE A 333 11.43 -25.98 -8.30
N ALA A 334 10.54 -25.96 -7.31
CA ALA A 334 9.10 -26.01 -7.48
C ALA A 334 8.48 -24.66 -7.15
N ILE A 335 7.23 -24.48 -7.56
CA ILE A 335 6.33 -23.52 -6.92
C ILE A 335 5.24 -24.30 -6.19
N ASN A 336 5.11 -24.10 -4.89
CA ASN A 336 3.98 -24.59 -4.11
C ASN A 336 3.46 -23.45 -3.29
N GLU A 337 2.16 -23.28 -3.26
CA GLU A 337 1.56 -22.20 -2.48
C GLU A 337 2.05 -20.82 -2.89
N ASN A 338 2.21 -20.62 -4.20
CA ASN A 338 2.73 -19.38 -4.77
C ASN A 338 4.11 -18.96 -4.20
N LYS A 339 4.82 -19.90 -3.56
CA LYS A 339 6.16 -19.74 -3.01
C LYS A 339 7.11 -20.68 -3.71
N ILE A 340 8.32 -20.19 -3.97
CA ILE A 340 9.38 -21.02 -4.52
C ILE A 340 9.87 -21.96 -3.42
N THR A 341 9.89 -23.26 -3.70
CA THR A 341 10.38 -24.28 -2.77
C THR A 341 11.39 -25.19 -3.46
N ARG A 342 12.24 -25.85 -2.66
CA ARG A 342 13.18 -26.88 -3.13
C ARG A 342 12.59 -28.24 -2.77
N LYS A 343 12.50 -29.14 -3.74
CA LYS A 343 11.94 -30.48 -3.55
C LYS A 343 12.92 -31.55 -4.04
N PRO A 344 13.02 -32.72 -3.40
CA PRO A 344 13.87 -33.80 -3.89
C PRO A 344 13.38 -34.32 -5.24
N LEU A 345 14.26 -34.35 -6.24
CA LEU A 345 13.92 -34.74 -7.60
C LEU A 345 13.43 -36.18 -7.72
N VAL A 346 14.09 -37.11 -7.01
CA VAL A 346 13.73 -38.54 -7.06
C VAL A 346 12.31 -38.78 -6.57
N GLN A 347 11.88 -38.10 -5.50
CA GLN A 347 10.53 -38.25 -4.96
C GLN A 347 9.48 -37.74 -5.95
N ALA A 348 9.66 -36.55 -6.53
CA ALA A 348 8.71 -35.98 -7.47
C ALA A 348 8.57 -36.79 -8.77
N VAL A 349 9.66 -37.39 -9.27
CA VAL A 349 9.62 -38.29 -10.44
C VAL A 349 8.90 -39.60 -10.09
N LEU A 350 9.09 -40.14 -8.88
CA LEU A 350 8.38 -41.32 -8.41
C LEU A 350 6.88 -41.03 -8.27
N ASP A 351 6.51 -39.94 -7.60
CA ASP A 351 5.12 -39.50 -7.42
C ASP A 351 4.43 -39.29 -8.79
N THR A 352 5.13 -38.72 -9.77
CA THR A 352 4.60 -38.53 -11.14
C THR A 352 4.36 -39.87 -11.85
N LYS A 353 5.23 -40.87 -11.64
CA LYS A 353 5.03 -42.23 -12.18
C LYS A 353 3.93 -43.00 -11.46
N GLU A 354 3.66 -42.67 -10.20
CA GLU A 354 2.54 -43.24 -9.44
C GLU A 354 1.18 -42.72 -9.94
N VAL A 355 1.07 -41.47 -10.40
CA VAL A 355 -0.16 -40.97 -11.04
C VAL A 355 -0.54 -41.78 -12.29
N ALA A 356 0.45 -42.17 -13.11
CA ALA A 356 0.22 -43.04 -14.28
C ALA A 356 -0.22 -44.46 -13.87
N LYS A 357 0.34 -45.02 -12.79
CA LYS A 357 -0.06 -46.33 -12.24
C LYS A 357 -1.41 -46.29 -11.50
N ALA A 358 -1.79 -45.15 -10.93
CA ALA A 358 -3.06 -44.96 -10.24
C ALA A 358 -4.25 -44.87 -11.22
N ILE A 359 -4.02 -44.31 -12.42
CA ILE A 359 -4.99 -44.35 -13.53
C ILE A 359 -5.22 -45.80 -14.02
N GLU A 360 -4.18 -46.65 -14.00
CA GLU A 360 -4.31 -48.10 -14.24
C GLU A 360 -5.06 -48.84 -13.11
N ALA A 361 -5.12 -48.29 -11.89
CA ALA A 361 -5.68 -48.95 -10.70
C ALA A 361 -7.16 -48.63 -10.35
N ARG A 362 -7.83 -47.76 -11.13
CA ARG A 362 -9.30 -47.59 -11.20
C ARG A 362 -10.10 -47.20 -9.93
N ASP A 363 -9.56 -46.45 -8.97
CA ASP A 363 -10.33 -46.04 -7.76
C ASP A 363 -10.85 -44.59 -7.82
N PHE A 364 -12.02 -44.39 -8.46
CA PHE A 364 -12.64 -43.07 -8.69
C PHE A 364 -13.89 -42.78 -7.83
N ASP A 365 -14.36 -43.76 -7.05
CA ASP A 365 -15.67 -43.69 -6.39
C ASP A 365 -15.66 -43.01 -5.01
N LYS A 366 -14.50 -42.93 -4.35
CA LYS A 366 -14.37 -42.29 -3.03
C LYS A 366 -14.44 -40.75 -3.06
N ALA A 367 -14.35 -40.13 -4.25
CA ALA A 367 -14.37 -38.68 -4.44
C ALA A 367 -15.75 -38.10 -4.79
N MET A 368 -16.70 -38.94 -5.24
CA MET A 368 -18.04 -38.47 -5.68
C MET A 368 -19.14 -38.60 -4.63
N SER A 369 -18.89 -39.27 -3.49
CA SER A 369 -19.94 -39.59 -2.50
C SER A 369 -20.25 -38.50 -1.47
N LEU A 370 -19.88 -37.24 -1.73
CA LEU A 370 -20.13 -36.07 -0.85
C LEU A 370 -20.92 -34.94 -1.55
N ARG A 371 -21.86 -35.29 -2.43
CA ARG A 371 -22.73 -34.28 -3.07
C ARG A 371 -24.03 -34.13 -2.29
N ASP A 372 -24.14 -33.00 -1.61
CA ASP A 372 -25.27 -32.59 -0.76
C ASP A 372 -26.49 -32.07 -1.53
N THR A 373 -27.58 -32.06 -0.76
CA THR A 373 -28.97 -31.67 -1.01
C THR A 373 -29.20 -30.41 -1.86
N GLU A 374 -30.36 -30.38 -2.50
CA GLU A 374 -30.90 -29.25 -3.27
C GLU A 374 -31.33 -28.12 -2.34
N PHE A 375 -31.00 -26.88 -2.69
CA PHE A 375 -31.11 -25.67 -1.87
C PHE A 375 -31.64 -24.49 -2.72
N HIS A 376 -32.40 -23.54 -2.16
CA HIS A 376 -33.05 -22.47 -2.93
C HIS A 376 -32.90 -21.07 -2.29
N MET A 377 -31.91 -20.29 -2.76
CA MET A 377 -31.67 -18.90 -2.37
C MET A 377 -31.80 -17.92 -3.54
N ARG A 378 -32.19 -16.66 -3.28
CA ARG A 378 -32.11 -15.54 -4.22
C ARG A 378 -30.81 -14.74 -3.99
N ILE A 379 -29.80 -14.95 -4.83
CA ILE A 379 -28.46 -14.39 -4.65
C ILE A 379 -28.26 -13.19 -5.57
N ALA A 380 -28.01 -12.01 -4.99
CA ALA A 380 -27.70 -10.80 -5.77
C ALA A 380 -26.21 -10.68 -6.09
N ILE A 381 -25.90 -10.34 -7.33
CA ILE A 381 -24.55 -10.13 -7.85
C ILE A 381 -24.40 -8.65 -8.23
N VAL A 382 -23.37 -7.99 -7.70
CA VAL A 382 -23.11 -6.56 -7.96
C VAL A 382 -21.63 -6.31 -8.23
N HIS A 383 -21.34 -5.42 -9.19
CA HIS A 383 -19.97 -4.99 -9.50
C HIS A 383 -19.68 -3.60 -8.95
N VAL A 384 -18.55 -3.43 -8.26
CA VAL A 384 -18.18 -2.15 -7.61
C VAL A 384 -16.69 -1.83 -7.81
N GLY A 385 -16.38 -0.63 -8.29
CA GLY A 385 -15.02 -0.15 -8.51
C GLY A 385 -14.72 0.18 -9.98
N ALA A 386 -13.46 -0.02 -10.39
CA ALA A 386 -12.98 0.14 -11.76
C ALA A 386 -12.89 -1.21 -12.49
N PRO A 387 -13.18 -1.27 -13.81
CA PRO A 387 -13.18 -2.53 -14.56
C PRO A 387 -11.86 -3.30 -14.50
N ALA A 388 -11.98 -4.62 -14.47
CA ALA A 388 -10.87 -5.55 -14.37
C ALA A 388 -11.18 -6.82 -15.20
N GLY A 389 -10.16 -7.37 -15.86
CA GLY A 389 -10.30 -8.61 -16.62
C GLY A 389 -10.76 -9.78 -15.74
N GLY A 390 -11.83 -10.48 -16.12
CA GLY A 390 -12.32 -11.67 -15.43
C GLY A 390 -13.55 -11.45 -14.54
N VAL A 391 -14.00 -10.20 -14.35
CA VAL A 391 -15.25 -9.89 -13.63
C VAL A 391 -16.46 -10.59 -14.27
N ASN A 392 -16.60 -10.51 -15.59
CA ASN A 392 -17.67 -11.20 -16.31
C ASN A 392 -17.56 -12.74 -16.23
N ALA A 393 -16.34 -13.29 -16.22
CA ALA A 393 -16.10 -14.73 -16.08
C ALA A 393 -16.52 -15.24 -14.69
N ALA A 394 -16.27 -14.45 -13.63
CA ALA A 394 -16.74 -14.74 -12.28
C ALA A 394 -18.28 -14.72 -12.22
N THR A 395 -18.92 -13.70 -12.79
CA THR A 395 -20.40 -13.60 -12.82
C THR A 395 -21.03 -14.76 -13.59
N ARG A 396 -20.47 -15.11 -14.77
CA ARG A 396 -20.92 -16.28 -15.53
C ARG A 396 -20.86 -17.56 -14.71
N ALA A 397 -19.76 -17.79 -14.00
CA ALA A 397 -19.58 -18.99 -13.17
C ALA A 397 -20.57 -19.02 -12.01
N ALA A 398 -20.77 -17.90 -11.32
CA ALA A 398 -21.74 -17.78 -10.24
C ALA A 398 -23.17 -18.05 -10.74
N VAL A 399 -23.57 -17.48 -11.89
CA VAL A 399 -24.89 -17.71 -12.50
C VAL A 399 -25.06 -19.17 -12.89
N ALA A 400 -24.07 -19.78 -13.56
CA ALA A 400 -24.12 -21.20 -13.95
C ALA A 400 -24.33 -22.10 -12.72
N TYR A 401 -23.57 -21.83 -11.66
CA TYR A 401 -23.63 -22.59 -10.42
C TYR A 401 -24.99 -22.43 -9.72
N CYS A 402 -25.46 -21.19 -9.58
CA CYS A 402 -26.78 -20.88 -9.02
C CYS A 402 -27.90 -21.64 -9.73
N LEU A 403 -27.96 -21.56 -11.07
CA LEU A 403 -29.00 -22.23 -11.86
C LEU A 403 -28.93 -23.75 -11.75
N THR A 404 -27.74 -24.32 -11.63
CA THR A 404 -27.55 -25.78 -11.47
C THR A 404 -27.99 -26.26 -10.09
N ARG A 405 -27.87 -25.41 -9.06
CA ARG A 405 -28.27 -25.71 -7.67
C ARG A 405 -29.74 -25.36 -7.37
N GLY A 406 -30.44 -24.70 -8.30
CA GLY A 406 -31.84 -24.29 -8.14
C GLY A 406 -32.03 -22.90 -7.53
N HIS A 407 -30.95 -22.12 -7.33
CA HIS A 407 -30.99 -20.75 -6.86
C HIS A 407 -31.46 -19.76 -7.93
N THR A 408 -31.92 -18.58 -7.52
CA THR A 408 -32.26 -17.46 -8.42
C THR A 408 -31.17 -16.38 -8.38
N PRO A 409 -30.29 -16.29 -9.40
CA PRO A 409 -29.28 -15.25 -9.47
C PRO A 409 -29.87 -13.91 -9.97
N LEU A 410 -29.66 -12.85 -9.20
CA LEU A 410 -30.13 -11.48 -9.49
C LEU A 410 -28.95 -10.57 -9.86
N ALA A 411 -29.02 -9.90 -11.01
CA ALA A 411 -28.11 -8.84 -11.42
C ALA A 411 -28.51 -7.51 -10.78
N ILE A 412 -27.56 -6.82 -10.15
CA ILE A 412 -27.67 -5.41 -9.78
C ILE A 412 -26.82 -4.59 -10.77
N HIS A 413 -27.50 -3.93 -11.71
CA HIS A 413 -26.85 -3.15 -12.75
C HIS A 413 -26.32 -1.81 -12.22
N ASN A 414 -25.14 -1.43 -12.70
CA ASN A 414 -24.48 -0.16 -12.39
C ASN A 414 -24.26 0.06 -10.89
N GLY A 415 -23.83 -0.98 -10.16
CA GLY A 415 -23.46 -0.88 -8.75
C GLY A 415 -24.58 -0.37 -7.84
N PHE A 416 -24.21 0.18 -6.68
CA PHE A 416 -25.19 0.72 -5.72
C PHE A 416 -25.87 2.00 -6.22
N ALA A 417 -25.21 2.79 -7.07
CA ALA A 417 -25.81 3.96 -7.71
C ALA A 417 -27.02 3.58 -8.59
N GLY A 418 -26.85 2.56 -9.44
CA GLY A 418 -27.91 2.02 -10.27
C GLY A 418 -29.01 1.39 -9.43
N PHE A 419 -28.64 0.67 -8.38
CA PHE A 419 -29.60 0.09 -7.44
C PHE A 419 -30.47 1.16 -6.77
N ALA A 420 -29.89 2.25 -6.27
CA ALA A 420 -30.64 3.33 -5.65
C ALA A 420 -31.51 4.08 -6.67
N ARG A 421 -30.94 4.50 -7.80
CA ARG A 421 -31.59 5.46 -8.72
C ARG A 421 -32.52 4.84 -9.75
N HIS A 422 -32.24 3.60 -10.19
CA HIS A 422 -32.85 3.01 -11.37
C HIS A 422 -33.54 1.66 -11.12
N HIS A 423 -33.68 1.22 -9.86
CA HIS A 423 -34.33 -0.06 -9.55
C HIS A 423 -35.79 -0.15 -10.05
N GLY A 424 -36.50 0.98 -10.14
CA GLY A 424 -37.92 1.06 -10.51
C GLY A 424 -38.20 1.41 -11.98
N ASP A 425 -37.17 1.61 -12.80
CA ASP A 425 -37.34 2.07 -14.18
C ASP A 425 -38.10 1.04 -15.04
N LYS A 426 -38.89 1.54 -16.00
CA LYS A 426 -39.65 0.71 -16.96
C LYS A 426 -39.22 1.03 -18.40
N PRO A 427 -39.09 0.02 -19.29
CA PRO A 427 -39.44 -1.39 -19.08
C PRO A 427 -38.40 -2.20 -18.30
N LEU A 428 -37.19 -1.68 -18.09
CA LEU A 428 -36.07 -2.44 -17.50
C LEU A 428 -35.41 -1.69 -16.34
N GLY A 429 -35.70 -2.10 -15.11
CA GLY A 429 -35.05 -1.58 -13.90
C GLY A 429 -33.62 -2.11 -13.71
N ALA A 430 -32.90 -1.58 -12.73
CA ALA A 430 -31.53 -1.97 -12.42
C ALA A 430 -31.39 -3.37 -11.76
N VAL A 431 -32.48 -3.97 -11.30
CA VAL A 431 -32.48 -5.33 -10.72
C VAL A 431 -33.18 -6.29 -11.66
N ARG A 432 -32.47 -7.34 -12.11
CA ARG A 432 -32.96 -8.30 -13.12
C ARG A 432 -32.52 -9.71 -12.77
N GLU A 433 -33.32 -10.72 -13.09
CA GLU A 433 -32.89 -12.12 -12.98
C GLU A 433 -32.02 -12.48 -14.19
N PHE A 434 -30.93 -13.21 -13.97
CA PHE A 434 -30.06 -13.63 -15.06
C PHE A 434 -30.71 -14.74 -15.90
N ASN A 435 -30.51 -14.67 -17.22
CA ASN A 435 -30.74 -15.79 -18.12
C ASN A 435 -29.40 -16.45 -18.47
N TRP A 436 -29.32 -17.79 -18.44
CA TRP A 436 -28.11 -18.52 -18.86
C TRP A 436 -27.60 -18.09 -20.24
N LEU A 437 -28.50 -17.92 -21.20
CA LEU A 437 -28.14 -17.54 -22.58
C LEU A 437 -27.52 -16.14 -22.67
N GLU A 438 -27.81 -15.26 -21.71
CA GLU A 438 -27.21 -13.92 -21.65
C GLU A 438 -25.73 -13.99 -21.28
N VAL A 439 -25.38 -14.84 -20.30
CA VAL A 439 -24.03 -14.93 -19.73
C VAL A 439 -23.12 -15.97 -20.41
N ASP A 440 -23.65 -16.79 -21.32
CA ASP A 440 -22.91 -17.89 -21.95
C ASP A 440 -21.58 -17.43 -22.56
N GLY A 441 -21.60 -16.32 -23.30
CA GLY A 441 -20.43 -15.73 -23.97
C GLY A 441 -19.58 -14.81 -23.10
N TRP A 442 -19.77 -14.78 -21.77
CA TRP A 442 -19.08 -13.83 -20.89
C TRP A 442 -17.71 -14.32 -20.39
N ALA A 443 -17.35 -15.58 -20.68
CA ALA A 443 -16.10 -16.19 -20.23
C ALA A 443 -14.85 -15.42 -20.71
N SER A 444 -14.88 -14.93 -21.96
CA SER A 444 -13.78 -14.22 -22.63
C SER A 444 -14.00 -12.71 -22.74
N LYS A 445 -15.09 -12.16 -22.17
CA LYS A 445 -15.37 -10.72 -22.25
C LYS A 445 -14.66 -9.93 -21.14
N GLY A 446 -13.87 -8.92 -21.51
CA GLY A 446 -13.38 -7.92 -20.56
C GLY A 446 -14.45 -6.92 -20.13
N GLY A 447 -14.07 -5.97 -19.29
CA GLY A 447 -14.99 -4.96 -18.76
C GLY A 447 -16.02 -5.55 -17.79
N SER A 448 -17.24 -5.00 -17.82
CA SER A 448 -18.35 -5.38 -16.94
C SER A 448 -19.69 -5.22 -17.65
N GLU A 449 -20.33 -6.32 -18.01
CA GLU A 449 -21.59 -6.32 -18.80
C GLU A 449 -22.79 -5.79 -18.01
N ILE A 450 -22.86 -6.04 -16.69
CA ILE A 450 -23.92 -5.44 -15.84
C ILE A 450 -23.61 -4.00 -15.40
N GLY A 451 -22.45 -3.46 -15.79
CA GLY A 451 -22.00 -2.12 -15.42
C GLY A 451 -21.50 -2.00 -13.97
N MET A 452 -20.51 -1.12 -13.77
CA MET A 452 -19.83 -0.93 -12.49
C MET A 452 -19.38 0.51 -12.29
N ASN A 453 -19.36 0.97 -11.04
CA ASN A 453 -18.86 2.29 -10.66
C ASN A 453 -18.32 2.26 -9.23
N ARG A 454 -17.78 3.39 -8.78
CA ARG A 454 -17.10 3.54 -7.49
C ARG A 454 -18.02 3.97 -6.34
N GLU A 455 -19.31 4.18 -6.59
CA GLU A 455 -20.24 4.69 -5.59
C GLU A 455 -20.58 3.59 -4.56
N THR A 456 -20.48 3.94 -3.28
CA THR A 456 -20.67 3.02 -2.16
C THR A 456 -22.11 3.07 -1.62
N PRO A 457 -22.58 2.03 -0.90
CA PRO A 457 -23.92 2.01 -0.29
C PRO A 457 -24.22 3.23 0.59
N ALA A 458 -23.23 3.74 1.31
CA ALA A 458 -23.40 4.92 2.15
C ALA A 458 -23.66 6.19 1.32
N GLU A 459 -23.01 6.34 0.17
CA GLU A 459 -23.19 7.49 -0.74
C GLU A 459 -24.53 7.42 -1.48
N SER A 460 -24.98 6.22 -1.84
CA SER A 460 -26.27 6.00 -2.51
C SER A 460 -27.48 6.01 -1.55
N GLY A 461 -27.25 6.09 -0.23
CA GLY A 461 -28.28 6.11 0.81
C GLY A 461 -28.57 4.73 1.41
N MET A 462 -27.95 4.43 2.56
CA MET A 462 -28.01 3.10 3.20
C MET A 462 -29.44 2.62 3.51
N GLU A 463 -30.32 3.51 3.97
CA GLU A 463 -31.72 3.18 4.27
C GLU A 463 -32.48 2.72 3.02
N LEU A 464 -32.30 3.42 1.90
CA LEU A 464 -32.90 3.04 0.63
C LEU A 464 -32.35 1.68 0.18
N ILE A 465 -31.03 1.49 0.22
CA ILE A 465 -30.41 0.20 -0.13
C ILE A 465 -31.00 -0.93 0.72
N ALA A 466 -31.05 -0.79 2.04
CA ALA A 466 -31.65 -1.79 2.93
C ALA A 466 -33.14 -2.06 2.61
N SER A 467 -33.91 -1.04 2.24
CA SER A 467 -35.30 -1.21 1.82
C SER A 467 -35.43 -2.00 0.51
N LEU A 468 -34.47 -1.82 -0.42
CA LEU A 468 -34.44 -2.54 -1.69
C LEU A 468 -34.03 -4.01 -1.51
N PHE A 469 -33.08 -4.32 -0.62
CA PHE A 469 -32.77 -5.71 -0.25
C PHE A 469 -34.02 -6.47 0.21
N LYS A 470 -34.86 -5.82 1.02
CA LYS A 470 -36.15 -6.36 1.44
C LYS A 470 -37.16 -6.48 0.28
N LYS A 471 -37.25 -5.46 -0.58
CA LYS A 471 -38.18 -5.41 -1.72
C LYS A 471 -37.94 -6.55 -2.71
N TYR A 472 -36.69 -6.83 -3.05
CA TYR A 472 -36.32 -7.87 -4.03
C TYR A 472 -36.09 -9.25 -3.42
N ARG A 473 -36.26 -9.39 -2.09
CA ARG A 473 -36.08 -10.63 -1.33
C ARG A 473 -34.70 -11.24 -1.63
N ILE A 474 -33.65 -10.51 -1.31
CA ILE A 474 -32.27 -10.96 -1.52
C ILE A 474 -31.85 -11.76 -0.29
N ASP A 475 -31.50 -13.02 -0.48
CA ASP A 475 -31.11 -13.95 0.60
C ASP A 475 -29.58 -14.04 0.75
N GLY A 476 -28.81 -13.61 -0.26
CA GLY A 476 -27.36 -13.55 -0.22
C GLY A 476 -26.80 -12.51 -1.17
N LEU A 477 -25.64 -11.94 -0.82
CA LEU A 477 -24.97 -10.93 -1.65
C LEU A 477 -23.58 -11.38 -2.07
N PHE A 478 -23.34 -11.40 -3.37
CA PHE A 478 -22.05 -11.62 -3.98
C PHE A 478 -21.54 -10.33 -4.64
N ILE A 479 -20.51 -9.74 -4.05
CA ILE A 479 -19.89 -8.50 -4.52
C ILE A 479 -18.62 -8.85 -5.29
N ILE A 480 -18.44 -8.30 -6.48
CA ILE A 480 -17.20 -8.44 -7.27
C ILE A 480 -16.60 -7.05 -7.47
N GLY A 481 -15.35 -6.84 -7.07
CA GLY A 481 -14.77 -5.52 -7.26
C GLY A 481 -13.53 -5.17 -6.46
N GLY A 482 -13.13 -3.91 -6.58
CA GLY A 482 -11.89 -3.38 -6.02
C GLY A 482 -12.04 -2.91 -4.57
N PHE A 483 -11.23 -1.93 -4.18
CA PHE A 483 -11.25 -1.41 -2.82
C PHE A 483 -12.59 -0.73 -2.44
N GLU A 484 -13.30 -0.14 -3.40
CA GLU A 484 -14.66 0.38 -3.19
C GLU A 484 -15.66 -0.75 -2.85
N ALA A 485 -15.48 -1.93 -3.42
CA ALA A 485 -16.28 -3.12 -3.08
C ALA A 485 -15.98 -3.61 -1.66
N PHE A 486 -14.70 -3.60 -1.27
CA PHE A 486 -14.25 -3.86 0.10
C PHE A 486 -14.85 -2.88 1.10
N GLN A 487 -14.82 -1.58 0.80
CA GLN A 487 -15.48 -0.56 1.61
C GLN A 487 -16.99 -0.77 1.69
N SER A 488 -17.63 -1.14 0.58
CA SER A 488 -19.07 -1.42 0.52
C SER A 488 -19.45 -2.59 1.43
N LEU A 489 -18.67 -3.68 1.42
CA LEU A 489 -18.87 -4.81 2.32
C LEU A 489 -18.73 -4.40 3.80
N SER A 490 -17.73 -3.57 4.13
CA SER A 490 -17.57 -3.02 5.50
C SER A 490 -18.81 -2.23 5.93
N GLN A 491 -19.31 -1.35 5.06
CA GLN A 491 -20.47 -0.51 5.34
C GLN A 491 -21.74 -1.35 5.55
N LEU A 492 -22.02 -2.31 4.68
CA LEU A 492 -23.18 -3.20 4.81
C LEU A 492 -23.10 -4.05 6.08
N ARG A 493 -21.91 -4.60 6.40
CA ARG A 493 -21.68 -5.36 7.65
C ARG A 493 -21.98 -4.51 8.88
N LYS A 494 -21.48 -3.28 8.95
CA LYS A 494 -21.69 -2.37 10.08
C LYS A 494 -23.15 -1.93 10.21
N ALA A 495 -23.86 -1.83 9.08
CA ALA A 495 -25.27 -1.46 9.02
C ALA A 495 -26.24 -2.59 9.47
N ARG A 496 -25.79 -3.84 9.61
CA ARG A 496 -26.61 -4.98 10.05
C ARG A 496 -27.34 -4.73 11.39
N GLY A 497 -26.71 -4.03 12.32
CA GLY A 497 -27.34 -3.72 13.62
C GLY A 497 -28.52 -2.75 13.53
N GLN A 498 -28.65 -2.01 12.43
CA GLN A 498 -29.72 -1.04 12.20
C GLN A 498 -30.80 -1.55 11.23
N TYR A 499 -30.43 -2.42 10.29
CA TYR A 499 -31.31 -2.91 9.24
C TYR A 499 -31.31 -4.44 9.19
N SER A 500 -32.42 -5.06 9.59
CA SER A 500 -32.56 -6.52 9.56
C SER A 500 -32.47 -7.10 8.16
N SER A 501 -32.86 -6.35 7.12
CA SER A 501 -32.76 -6.78 5.72
C SER A 501 -31.32 -6.95 5.21
N LEU A 502 -30.31 -6.50 5.96
CA LEU A 502 -28.89 -6.70 5.65
C LEU A 502 -28.29 -7.91 6.40
N CYS A 503 -29.07 -8.61 7.21
CA CYS A 503 -28.66 -9.76 8.01
C CYS A 503 -28.59 -11.06 7.18
N ILE A 504 -28.02 -10.94 5.98
CA ILE A 504 -27.82 -12.02 5.00
C ILE A 504 -26.32 -12.32 4.87
N PRO A 505 -25.92 -13.52 4.41
CA PRO A 505 -24.54 -13.81 4.07
C PRO A 505 -24.05 -12.93 2.92
N MET A 506 -22.85 -12.38 3.05
CA MET A 506 -22.23 -11.50 2.07
C MET A 506 -20.77 -11.89 1.81
N THR A 507 -20.39 -11.99 0.55
CA THR A 507 -19.02 -12.32 0.17
C THR A 507 -18.50 -11.38 -0.90
N LEU A 508 -17.27 -10.90 -0.72
CA LEU A 508 -16.53 -10.13 -1.72
C LEU A 508 -15.50 -11.00 -2.43
N LEU A 509 -15.56 -11.02 -3.77
CA LEU A 509 -14.47 -11.43 -4.65
C LEU A 509 -13.65 -10.20 -5.11
N PRO A 510 -12.40 -10.06 -4.65
CA PRO A 510 -11.52 -8.99 -5.08
C PRO A 510 -11.24 -9.01 -6.59
N ALA A 511 -11.57 -7.92 -7.28
CA ALA A 511 -11.33 -7.72 -8.70
C ALA A 511 -10.83 -6.29 -8.96
N THR A 512 -9.55 -6.17 -9.30
CA THR A 512 -8.85 -4.91 -9.57
C THR A 512 -7.51 -5.23 -10.23
N ILE A 513 -7.06 -4.38 -11.14
CA ILE A 513 -5.72 -4.50 -11.72
C ILE A 513 -4.60 -4.21 -10.70
N SER A 514 -4.92 -3.44 -9.65
CA SER A 514 -3.93 -2.89 -8.72
C SER A 514 -3.50 -3.89 -7.63
N ASN A 515 -4.21 -5.01 -7.48
CA ASN A 515 -4.00 -5.97 -6.39
C ASN A 515 -3.93 -5.34 -4.99
N ASN A 516 -4.77 -4.33 -4.75
CA ASN A 516 -4.75 -3.50 -3.55
C ASN A 516 -5.88 -3.82 -2.56
N VAL A 517 -6.57 -4.94 -2.71
CA VAL A 517 -7.66 -5.35 -1.82
C VAL A 517 -7.10 -6.27 -0.72
N PRO A 518 -7.24 -5.89 0.57
CA PRO A 518 -6.81 -6.74 1.69
C PRO A 518 -7.54 -8.09 1.75
N GLY A 519 -6.89 -9.09 2.33
CA GLY A 519 -7.43 -10.45 2.46
C GLY A 519 -7.05 -11.40 1.31
N THR A 520 -6.40 -10.91 0.25
CA THR A 520 -5.91 -11.73 -0.87
C THR A 520 -4.53 -11.28 -1.35
N GLU A 521 -3.71 -12.22 -1.82
CA GLU A 521 -2.47 -11.97 -2.57
C GLU A 521 -2.73 -11.84 -4.09
N TYR A 522 -3.95 -12.13 -4.54
CA TYR A 522 -4.34 -12.06 -5.94
C TYR A 522 -5.77 -11.54 -6.11
N SER A 523 -5.90 -10.43 -6.81
CA SER A 523 -7.17 -9.93 -7.33
C SER A 523 -7.38 -10.30 -8.79
N ILE A 524 -8.62 -10.57 -9.15
CA ILE A 524 -9.03 -10.81 -10.54
C ILE A 524 -8.74 -9.54 -11.38
N GLY A 525 -8.11 -9.74 -12.53
CA GLY A 525 -7.71 -8.72 -13.50
C GLY A 525 -6.25 -8.27 -13.39
N SER A 526 -5.56 -8.68 -12.33
CA SER A 526 -4.15 -8.31 -12.12
C SER A 526 -3.20 -9.00 -13.11
N ASP A 527 -3.42 -10.27 -13.45
CA ASP A 527 -2.61 -10.97 -14.46
C ASP A 527 -2.87 -10.45 -15.88
N THR A 528 -4.12 -10.14 -16.22
CA THR A 528 -4.48 -9.47 -17.47
C THR A 528 -3.71 -8.15 -17.62
N CYS A 529 -3.69 -7.32 -16.57
CA CYS A 529 -2.93 -6.07 -16.56
C CYS A 529 -1.43 -6.28 -16.76
N LEU A 530 -0.84 -7.28 -16.10
CA LEU A 530 0.59 -7.58 -16.21
C LEU A 530 0.95 -8.00 -17.64
N ASN A 531 0.13 -8.82 -18.30
CA ASN A 531 0.38 -9.27 -19.67
C ASN A 531 0.28 -8.11 -20.69
N GLU A 532 -0.70 -7.22 -20.52
CA GLU A 532 -0.84 -6.03 -21.38
C GLU A 532 0.34 -5.07 -21.21
N LEU A 533 0.71 -4.77 -19.97
CA LEU A 533 1.86 -3.91 -19.67
C LEU A 533 3.17 -4.53 -20.18
N MET A 534 3.34 -5.84 -20.04
CA MET A 534 4.50 -6.56 -20.57
C MET A 534 4.56 -6.49 -22.11
N SER A 535 3.46 -6.75 -22.80
CA SER A 535 3.37 -6.66 -24.27
C SER A 535 3.67 -5.24 -24.77
N TYR A 536 3.16 -4.23 -24.05
CA TYR A 536 3.45 -2.83 -24.30
C TYR A 536 4.94 -2.51 -24.13
N CYS A 537 5.53 -2.93 -23.01
CA CYS A 537 6.95 -2.74 -22.72
C CYS A 537 7.85 -3.44 -23.73
N ASP A 538 7.52 -4.65 -24.20
CA ASP A 538 8.29 -5.37 -25.21
C ASP A 538 8.35 -4.59 -26.54
N LYS A 539 7.20 -4.05 -26.99
CA LYS A 539 7.12 -3.20 -28.20
C LYS A 539 7.97 -1.92 -28.06
N ILE A 540 7.90 -1.27 -26.89
CA ILE A 540 8.68 -0.07 -26.60
C ILE A 540 10.18 -0.38 -26.51
N LYS A 541 10.54 -1.50 -25.87
CA LYS A 541 11.93 -1.95 -25.74
C LYS A 541 12.54 -2.26 -27.11
N GLN A 542 11.74 -2.83 -28.02
CA GLN A 542 12.13 -3.02 -29.41
C GLN A 542 12.38 -1.67 -30.10
N SER A 543 11.50 -0.68 -29.92
CA SER A 543 11.68 0.68 -30.44
C SER A 543 12.96 1.34 -29.90
N ALA A 544 13.20 1.29 -28.59
CA ALA A 544 14.43 1.79 -27.98
C ALA A 544 15.68 1.09 -28.51
N SER A 545 15.60 -0.21 -28.73
CA SER A 545 16.69 -0.99 -29.28
C SER A 545 16.99 -0.65 -30.74
N ALA A 546 15.96 -0.31 -31.53
CA ALA A 546 16.10 0.07 -32.93
C ALA A 546 16.79 1.44 -33.08
N SER A 547 16.42 2.42 -32.25
CA SER A 547 17.08 3.74 -32.26
C SER A 547 18.47 3.75 -31.62
N ARG A 548 18.82 2.68 -30.89
CA ARG A 548 20.04 2.54 -30.07
C ARG A 548 20.11 3.58 -28.97
N ARG A 549 20.85 3.28 -27.89
CA ARG A 549 21.13 4.20 -26.77
C ARG A 549 19.91 5.03 -26.33
N ARG A 550 18.79 4.35 -26.03
CA ARG A 550 17.56 4.99 -25.58
C ARG A 550 16.99 4.32 -24.33
N VAL A 551 16.51 5.16 -23.42
CA VAL A 551 15.77 4.78 -22.21
C VAL A 551 14.31 5.19 -22.37
N PHE A 552 13.39 4.33 -21.96
CA PHE A 552 11.99 4.72 -21.73
C PHE A 552 11.65 4.71 -20.25
N VAL A 553 10.97 5.76 -19.81
CA VAL A 553 10.34 5.84 -18.49
C VAL A 553 8.85 5.62 -18.68
N ILE A 554 8.36 4.46 -18.21
CA ILE A 554 6.98 4.02 -18.44
C ILE A 554 6.18 4.18 -17.14
N GLU A 555 5.07 4.91 -17.22
CA GLU A 555 4.14 5.03 -16.11
C GLU A 555 3.25 3.79 -15.99
N THR A 556 3.03 3.32 -14.77
CA THR A 556 2.23 2.12 -14.46
C THR A 556 1.10 2.49 -13.51
N GLN A 557 -0.07 1.85 -13.70
CA GLN A 557 -1.19 1.95 -12.77
C GLN A 557 -0.94 1.11 -11.52
N GLY A 558 -1.86 1.17 -10.55
CA GLY A 558 -1.72 0.48 -9.26
C GLY A 558 -2.20 1.30 -8.07
N GLY A 559 -2.60 2.57 -8.29
CA GLY A 559 -2.93 3.47 -7.20
C GLY A 559 -1.75 3.59 -6.24
N ARG A 560 -1.97 3.38 -4.94
CA ARG A 560 -0.89 3.37 -3.95
C ARG A 560 -0.28 1.99 -3.70
N SER A 561 -0.51 1.01 -4.56
CA SER A 561 0.20 -0.28 -4.51
C SER A 561 1.20 -0.39 -5.66
N GLY A 562 2.46 -0.66 -5.34
CA GLY A 562 3.55 -0.89 -6.30
C GLY A 562 3.57 -2.29 -6.93
N TYR A 563 2.56 -3.13 -6.69
CA TYR A 563 2.47 -4.51 -7.18
C TYR A 563 2.70 -4.62 -8.69
N VAL A 564 1.91 -3.87 -9.48
CA VAL A 564 1.98 -3.91 -10.94
C VAL A 564 3.35 -3.46 -11.44
N ALA A 565 3.86 -2.35 -10.89
CA ALA A 565 5.16 -1.80 -11.26
C ALA A 565 6.30 -2.80 -10.99
N THR A 566 6.27 -3.46 -9.83
CA THR A 566 7.33 -4.40 -9.40
C THR A 566 7.32 -5.68 -10.23
N LEU A 567 6.16 -6.30 -10.39
CA LEU A 567 6.05 -7.56 -11.13
C LEU A 567 6.27 -7.35 -12.63
N ALA A 568 5.74 -6.27 -13.21
CA ALA A 568 6.04 -5.92 -14.59
C ALA A 568 7.53 -5.62 -14.75
N GLY A 569 8.14 -4.91 -13.81
CA GLY A 569 9.58 -4.60 -13.81
C GLY A 569 10.44 -5.86 -13.84
N LEU A 570 10.07 -6.86 -13.05
CA LEU A 570 10.71 -8.18 -13.06
C LEU A 570 10.52 -8.90 -14.41
N ALA A 571 9.29 -8.92 -14.95
CA ALA A 571 8.94 -9.62 -16.18
C ALA A 571 9.54 -9.00 -17.47
N VAL A 572 9.81 -7.69 -17.47
CA VAL A 572 10.42 -6.98 -18.63
C VAL A 572 11.92 -6.75 -18.47
N GLY A 573 12.44 -6.99 -17.26
CA GLY A 573 13.82 -6.69 -16.87
C GLY A 573 14.10 -5.19 -16.89
N ALA A 574 13.24 -4.42 -16.21
CA ALA A 574 13.43 -3.00 -16.00
C ALA A 574 14.72 -2.72 -15.21
N ILE A 575 15.32 -1.55 -15.44
CA ILE A 575 16.57 -1.17 -14.78
C ILE A 575 16.31 -0.65 -13.36
N ALA A 576 15.23 0.10 -13.20
CA ALA A 576 14.74 0.65 -11.95
C ALA A 576 13.21 0.63 -11.94
N VAL A 577 12.63 0.47 -10.75
CA VAL A 577 11.19 0.51 -10.51
C VAL A 577 10.90 1.46 -9.35
N TYR A 578 10.11 2.49 -9.59
CA TYR A 578 9.72 3.45 -8.56
C TYR A 578 8.30 3.16 -8.08
N THR A 579 8.14 3.04 -6.75
CA THR A 579 6.90 2.55 -6.13
C THR A 579 6.39 3.51 -5.04
N PRO A 580 5.07 3.56 -4.76
CA PRO A 580 4.51 4.43 -3.71
C PRO A 580 4.96 4.09 -2.29
N GLU A 581 5.35 2.83 -2.05
CA GLU A 581 5.84 2.33 -0.76
C GLU A 581 7.19 2.94 -0.39
N GLU A 582 8.03 3.22 -1.40
CA GLU A 582 9.38 3.75 -1.21
C GLU A 582 9.45 5.26 -1.43
N GLY A 583 8.63 5.77 -2.36
CA GLY A 583 8.75 7.13 -2.83
C GLY A 583 9.89 7.31 -3.83
N VAL A 584 10.23 8.56 -4.11
CA VAL A 584 11.32 8.93 -5.03
C VAL A 584 12.07 10.12 -4.43
N SER A 585 13.39 10.04 -4.33
CA SER A 585 14.29 11.11 -3.88
C SER A 585 15.24 11.55 -5.00
N ILE A 586 15.81 12.75 -4.89
CA ILE A 586 16.80 13.25 -5.85
C ILE A 586 18.06 12.38 -5.84
N ASP A 587 18.53 11.96 -4.67
CA ASP A 587 19.72 11.13 -4.54
C ASP A 587 19.54 9.76 -5.22
N MET A 588 18.35 9.18 -5.10
CA MET A 588 17.99 7.94 -5.81
C MET A 588 18.02 8.15 -7.33
N LEU A 589 17.39 9.23 -7.82
CA LEU A 589 17.38 9.56 -9.26
C LEU A 589 18.81 9.81 -9.78
N ALA A 590 19.65 10.51 -9.03
CA ALA A 590 21.03 10.77 -9.39
C ALA A 590 21.84 9.47 -9.51
N ALA A 591 21.70 8.56 -8.55
CA ALA A 591 22.37 7.25 -8.58
C ALA A 591 21.91 6.40 -9.78
N ASP A 592 20.61 6.42 -10.12
CA ASP A 592 20.07 5.71 -11.27
C ASP A 592 20.55 6.30 -12.62
N ILE A 593 20.65 7.63 -12.70
CA ILE A 593 21.23 8.33 -13.86
C ILE A 593 22.70 7.97 -14.05
N ASP A 594 23.48 7.94 -12.96
CA ASP A 594 24.89 7.54 -13.02
C ASP A 594 25.06 6.08 -13.42
N HIS A 595 24.19 5.20 -12.92
CA HIS A 595 24.16 3.81 -13.35
C HIS A 595 23.86 3.68 -14.86
N LEU A 596 22.88 4.41 -15.38
CA LEU A 596 22.58 4.47 -16.81
C LEU A 596 23.77 4.99 -17.63
N ARG A 597 24.44 6.04 -17.16
CA ARG A 597 25.63 6.61 -17.82
C ARG A 597 26.75 5.57 -17.91
N LYS A 598 26.99 4.81 -16.85
CA LYS A 598 27.97 3.71 -16.86
C LYS A 598 27.55 2.62 -17.85
N ALA A 599 26.30 2.19 -17.78
CA ALA A 599 25.76 1.13 -18.63
C ALA A 599 25.83 1.46 -20.13
N PHE A 600 25.56 2.72 -20.54
CA PHE A 600 25.68 3.13 -21.94
C PHE A 600 27.12 3.45 -22.39
N ARG A 601 28.04 3.75 -21.46
CA ARG A 601 29.46 3.92 -21.79
C ARG A 601 30.09 2.59 -22.23
N GLU A 602 29.71 1.50 -21.59
CA GLU A 602 30.15 0.14 -21.91
C GLU A 602 29.39 -0.45 -23.12
N ASP A 603 28.35 0.24 -23.62
CA ASP A 603 27.52 -0.22 -24.73
C ASP A 603 28.16 0.15 -26.09
N SER A 604 28.76 -0.86 -26.75
CA SER A 604 29.46 -0.76 -28.03
C SER A 604 28.54 -0.74 -29.26
N GLY A 605 27.28 -0.30 -29.11
CA GLY A 605 26.30 -0.23 -30.21
C GLY A 605 25.66 -1.57 -30.56
N GLN A 606 25.58 -2.50 -29.60
CA GLN A 606 24.97 -3.82 -29.75
C GLN A 606 23.47 -3.73 -30.09
N SER A 607 22.96 -4.69 -30.86
CA SER A 607 21.51 -4.87 -31.07
C SER A 607 20.82 -5.22 -29.74
N ARG A 608 19.55 -4.82 -29.57
CA ARG A 608 18.72 -5.12 -28.36
C ARG A 608 19.17 -4.40 -27.06
N ALA A 609 19.72 -3.19 -27.17
CA ALA A 609 20.24 -2.41 -26.03
C ALA A 609 19.22 -1.55 -25.27
N GLY A 610 17.95 -1.47 -25.70
CA GLY A 610 16.94 -0.62 -25.06
C GLY A 610 16.79 -0.86 -23.55
N ARG A 611 16.64 0.22 -22.79
CA ARG A 611 16.47 0.18 -21.32
C ARG A 611 15.10 0.75 -20.93
N LEU A 612 14.50 0.18 -19.89
CA LEU A 612 13.19 0.59 -19.39
C LEU A 612 13.30 0.93 -17.90
N ILE A 613 12.59 1.97 -17.49
CA ILE A 613 12.31 2.33 -16.10
C ILE A 613 10.81 2.27 -15.94
N LEU A 614 10.31 1.65 -14.86
CA LEU A 614 8.87 1.67 -14.54
C LEU A 614 8.62 2.60 -13.36
N VAL A 615 7.61 3.47 -13.48
CA VAL A 615 7.21 4.42 -12.43
C VAL A 615 5.75 4.18 -12.12
N ASN A 616 5.39 3.92 -10.87
CA ASN A 616 3.99 3.90 -10.47
C ASN A 616 3.41 5.33 -10.45
N GLU A 617 2.18 5.51 -10.92
CA GLU A 617 1.47 6.81 -10.98
C GLU A 617 1.36 7.56 -9.64
N LYS A 618 1.49 6.87 -8.50
CA LYS A 618 1.51 7.47 -7.14
C LYS A 618 2.87 7.35 -6.44
N ALA A 619 3.94 6.96 -7.14
CA ALA A 619 5.29 6.91 -6.57
C ALA A 619 5.75 8.29 -6.07
N SER A 620 5.46 9.36 -6.81
CA SER A 620 5.66 10.74 -6.38
C SER A 620 4.61 11.65 -6.99
N LYS A 621 4.24 12.71 -6.25
CA LYS A 621 3.39 13.79 -6.79
C LYS A 621 4.16 14.74 -7.72
N VAL A 622 5.49 14.72 -7.64
CA VAL A 622 6.39 15.65 -8.35
C VAL A 622 7.14 14.92 -9.45
N TYR A 623 7.84 13.83 -9.09
CA TYR A 623 8.66 13.02 -10.01
C TYR A 623 7.79 12.05 -10.81
N ASN A 624 6.99 12.59 -11.74
CA ASN A 624 6.23 11.78 -12.69
C ASN A 624 7.14 11.24 -13.83
N ALA A 625 6.63 10.30 -14.62
CA ALA A 625 7.40 9.65 -15.68
C ALA A 625 8.03 10.65 -16.67
N LYS A 626 7.31 11.71 -17.01
CA LYS A 626 7.80 12.78 -17.89
C LYS A 626 8.96 13.56 -17.28
N LEU A 627 8.82 14.02 -16.03
CA LEU A 627 9.88 14.78 -15.37
C LEU A 627 11.14 13.93 -15.20
N ILE A 628 11.00 12.66 -14.80
CA ILE A 628 12.13 11.73 -14.68
C ILE A 628 12.79 11.54 -16.06
N ALA A 629 12.00 11.35 -17.13
CA ALA A 629 12.54 11.22 -18.48
C ALA A 629 13.28 12.48 -18.94
N ASP A 630 12.77 13.66 -18.62
CA ASP A 630 13.36 14.96 -18.94
C ASP A 630 14.67 15.19 -18.18
N MET A 631 14.72 14.86 -16.88
CA MET A 631 15.95 14.90 -16.08
C MET A 631 17.03 13.97 -16.63
N ILE A 632 16.67 12.71 -16.95
CA ILE A 632 17.60 11.77 -17.57
C ILE A 632 18.11 12.30 -18.92
N ARG A 633 17.25 12.96 -19.70
CA ARG A 633 17.61 13.51 -21.01
C ARG A 633 18.65 14.63 -20.89
N GLU A 634 18.46 15.54 -19.93
CA GLU A 634 19.39 16.64 -19.68
C GLU A 634 20.75 16.12 -19.20
N GLU A 635 20.74 15.22 -18.21
CA GLU A 635 21.94 14.63 -17.60
C GLU A 635 22.68 13.63 -18.51
N ALA A 636 22.01 13.15 -19.56
CA ALA A 636 22.64 12.28 -20.55
C ALA A 636 23.72 13.03 -21.35
N HIS A 637 23.59 14.36 -21.51
CA HIS A 637 24.46 15.21 -22.33
C HIS A 637 24.66 14.66 -23.74
N ASP A 638 23.55 14.39 -24.46
CA ASP A 638 23.51 13.84 -25.81
C ASP A 638 24.18 12.45 -26.01
N ARG A 639 24.59 11.77 -24.93
CA ARG A 639 25.20 10.42 -25.02
C ARG A 639 24.17 9.31 -25.24
N PHE A 640 22.94 9.52 -24.77
CA PHE A 640 21.80 8.63 -24.96
C PHE A 640 20.50 9.43 -24.83
N GLU A 641 19.43 8.95 -25.45
CA GLU A 641 18.12 9.59 -25.39
C GLU A 641 17.24 9.03 -24.26
N SER A 642 16.32 9.87 -23.78
CA SER A 642 15.28 9.48 -22.81
C SER A 642 13.90 9.95 -23.27
N ARG A 643 12.91 9.06 -23.15
CA ARG A 643 11.50 9.30 -23.50
C ARG A 643 10.58 8.79 -22.41
N ASP A 644 9.48 9.47 -22.18
CA ASP A 644 8.39 9.00 -21.36
C ASP A 644 7.34 8.24 -22.20
N SER A 645 6.56 7.40 -21.53
CA SER A 645 5.47 6.67 -22.15
C SER A 645 4.41 6.29 -21.11
N ILE A 646 3.14 6.54 -21.44
CA ILE A 646 2.01 6.32 -20.53
C ILE A 646 1.02 5.37 -21.22
N PRO A 647 1.04 4.05 -20.91
CA PRO A 647 0.08 3.09 -21.44
C PRO A 647 -1.37 3.43 -21.09
N GLY A 648 -1.60 4.07 -19.93
CA GLY A 648 -2.93 4.48 -19.47
C GLY A 648 -3.87 3.29 -19.30
N HIS A 649 -5.10 3.41 -19.81
CA HIS A 649 -6.18 2.45 -19.61
C HIS A 649 -6.04 1.13 -20.37
N VAL A 650 -5.08 1.01 -21.30
CA VAL A 650 -4.75 -0.28 -21.95
C VAL A 650 -4.39 -1.35 -20.91
N GLN A 651 -3.88 -0.93 -19.75
CA GLN A 651 -3.58 -1.79 -18.60
C GLN A 651 -4.81 -2.52 -18.02
N GLN A 652 -6.04 -2.11 -18.31
CA GLN A 652 -7.24 -2.87 -17.91
C GLN A 652 -7.42 -4.15 -18.74
N GLY A 653 -6.79 -4.21 -19.90
CA GLY A 653 -6.91 -5.27 -20.89
C GLY A 653 -8.22 -5.25 -21.66
N GLY A 654 -8.17 -5.85 -22.86
CA GLY A 654 -9.35 -6.10 -23.67
C GLY A 654 -9.98 -7.43 -23.30
N THR A 655 -9.27 -8.52 -23.57
CA THR A 655 -9.71 -9.89 -23.29
C THR A 655 -8.97 -10.39 -22.04
N PRO A 656 -9.66 -10.90 -21.01
CA PRO A 656 -9.00 -11.38 -19.79
C PRO A 656 -8.03 -12.53 -20.09
N SER A 657 -6.93 -12.59 -19.34
CA SER A 657 -5.97 -13.68 -19.44
C SER A 657 -6.60 -15.01 -18.98
N PRO A 658 -6.12 -16.17 -19.44
CA PRO A 658 -6.66 -17.45 -19.00
C PRO A 658 -6.51 -17.68 -17.49
N MET A 659 -5.47 -17.14 -16.87
CA MET A 659 -5.29 -17.20 -15.42
C MET A 659 -6.42 -16.45 -14.71
N ASP A 660 -6.74 -15.22 -15.14
CA ASP A 660 -7.86 -14.47 -14.58
C ASP A 660 -9.21 -15.17 -14.84
N ARG A 661 -9.43 -15.72 -16.04
CA ARG A 661 -10.67 -16.46 -16.37
C ARG A 661 -10.85 -17.68 -15.45
N THR A 662 -9.84 -18.53 -15.33
CA THR A 662 -9.92 -19.77 -14.55
C THR A 662 -10.00 -19.52 -13.05
N ARG A 663 -9.24 -18.55 -12.52
CA ARG A 663 -9.32 -18.15 -11.11
C ARG A 663 -10.66 -17.50 -10.79
N ALA A 664 -11.18 -16.65 -11.67
CA ALA A 664 -12.51 -16.04 -11.52
C ALA A 664 -13.60 -17.12 -11.39
N VAL A 665 -13.59 -18.13 -12.25
CA VAL A 665 -14.54 -19.26 -12.19
C VAL A 665 -14.43 -20.00 -10.85
N ARG A 666 -13.22 -20.41 -10.46
CA ARG A 666 -12.98 -21.15 -9.21
C ARG A 666 -13.42 -20.37 -7.97
N LEU A 667 -13.05 -19.09 -7.89
CA LEU A 667 -13.35 -18.27 -6.72
C LEU A 667 -14.84 -17.91 -6.66
N ALA A 668 -15.49 -17.65 -7.79
CA ALA A 668 -16.92 -17.37 -7.84
C ALA A 668 -17.76 -18.56 -7.37
N ILE A 669 -17.47 -19.78 -7.85
CA ILE A 669 -18.16 -21.00 -7.40
C ILE A 669 -18.01 -21.16 -5.88
N LYS A 670 -16.79 -21.01 -5.36
CA LYS A 670 -16.55 -21.08 -3.92
C LYS A 670 -17.29 -20.02 -3.12
N CYS A 671 -17.47 -18.82 -3.67
CA CYS A 671 -18.28 -17.78 -3.02
C CYS A 671 -19.73 -18.23 -2.88
N ILE A 672 -20.33 -18.79 -3.93
CA ILE A 672 -21.71 -19.27 -3.87
C ILE A 672 -21.83 -20.46 -2.90
N GLU A 673 -20.92 -21.43 -2.95
CA GLU A 673 -20.81 -22.52 -1.97
C GLU A 673 -20.70 -22.01 -0.52
N HIS A 674 -20.00 -20.89 -0.31
CA HIS A 674 -19.88 -20.29 1.01
C HIS A 674 -21.18 -19.61 1.46
N LEU A 675 -21.92 -18.98 0.55
CA LEU A 675 -23.24 -18.39 0.85
C LEU A 675 -24.27 -19.47 1.20
N GLU A 676 -24.27 -20.62 0.50
CA GLU A 676 -25.18 -21.76 0.73
C GLU A 676 -25.14 -22.26 2.19
N LYS A 677 -23.98 -22.17 2.88
CA LYS A 677 -23.81 -22.63 4.27
C LYS A 677 -24.69 -21.90 5.30
N TYR A 678 -25.36 -20.82 4.90
CA TYR A 678 -26.13 -19.93 5.78
C TYR A 678 -27.65 -19.97 5.52
N GLU A 679 -28.16 -20.80 4.61
CA GLU A 679 -29.58 -20.84 4.21
C GLU A 679 -30.54 -21.05 5.40
N ASP A 680 -30.25 -21.99 6.29
CA ASP A 680 -31.13 -22.36 7.42
C ASP A 680 -30.84 -21.58 8.73
N ARG A 681 -30.03 -20.51 8.66
CA ARG A 681 -29.61 -19.78 9.87
C ARG A 681 -30.50 -18.57 10.12
N ALA A 682 -31.02 -18.46 11.34
CA ALA A 682 -31.75 -17.27 11.80
C ALA A 682 -30.86 -16.01 11.74
N ASP A 683 -31.46 -14.84 11.52
CA ASP A 683 -30.78 -13.54 11.42
C ASP A 683 -29.78 -13.29 12.57
N SER A 684 -30.16 -13.66 13.80
CA SER A 684 -29.29 -13.52 14.99
C SER A 684 -28.02 -14.39 14.91
N THR A 685 -28.10 -15.56 14.29
CA THR A 685 -26.96 -16.47 14.09
C THR A 685 -26.04 -15.98 12.98
N ILE A 686 -26.60 -15.33 11.95
CA ILE A 686 -25.83 -14.74 10.85
C ILE A 686 -25.08 -13.48 11.33
N ILE A 687 -25.72 -12.59 12.10
CA ILE A 687 -25.08 -11.37 12.64
C ILE A 687 -23.89 -11.71 13.54
N ASN A 688 -24.04 -12.74 14.38
CA ASN A 688 -23.03 -13.13 15.36
C ASN A 688 -21.89 -13.97 14.76
N ASP A 689 -22.05 -14.52 13.56
CA ASP A 689 -21.01 -15.26 12.86
C ASP A 689 -20.13 -14.29 12.02
N PRO A 690 -18.85 -14.07 12.39
CA PRO A 690 -17.95 -13.22 11.61
C PRO A 690 -17.70 -13.73 10.19
N GLN A 691 -17.96 -15.02 9.90
CA GLN A 691 -17.80 -15.63 8.59
C GLN A 691 -19.00 -15.42 7.66
N SER A 692 -20.06 -14.77 8.14
CA SER A 692 -21.21 -14.36 7.31
C SER A 692 -20.92 -13.12 6.45
N ALA A 693 -19.83 -12.40 6.70
CA ALA A 693 -19.37 -11.28 5.88
C ALA A 693 -17.87 -11.48 5.60
N THR A 694 -17.54 -11.98 4.42
CA THR A 694 -16.18 -12.47 4.12
C THR A 694 -15.59 -11.89 2.85
N VAL A 695 -14.27 -11.81 2.83
CA VAL A 695 -13.49 -11.58 1.60
C VAL A 695 -12.84 -12.90 1.22
N ILE A 696 -13.14 -13.39 0.01
CA ILE A 696 -12.43 -14.54 -0.54
C ILE A 696 -11.06 -14.07 -1.05
N GLY A 697 -10.03 -14.85 -0.78
CA GLY A 697 -8.69 -14.55 -1.27
C GLY A 697 -7.85 -15.78 -1.47
N ILE A 698 -6.74 -15.59 -2.17
CA ILE A 698 -5.66 -16.57 -2.25
C ILE A 698 -4.58 -16.09 -1.29
N LYS A 699 -4.22 -16.91 -0.31
CA LYS A 699 -3.05 -16.70 0.56
C LYS A 699 -2.18 -17.95 0.40
N GLY A 700 -1.03 -17.83 -0.27
CA GLY A 700 -0.28 -18.99 -0.74
C GLY A 700 -1.01 -19.75 -1.88
N ALA A 701 -1.33 -21.04 -1.71
CA ALA A 701 -2.18 -21.81 -2.65
C ALA A 701 -3.62 -21.99 -2.14
N SER A 702 -3.85 -21.72 -0.85
CA SER A 702 -5.15 -21.95 -0.24
C SER A 702 -6.09 -20.82 -0.60
N VAL A 703 -7.30 -21.21 -0.99
CA VAL A 703 -8.41 -20.26 -1.08
C VAL A 703 -8.98 -20.12 0.33
N VAL A 704 -8.92 -18.90 0.86
CA VAL A 704 -9.29 -18.59 2.23
C VAL A 704 -10.45 -17.59 2.22
N PHE A 705 -11.44 -17.84 3.08
CA PHE A 705 -12.44 -16.84 3.44
C PHE A 705 -11.99 -16.15 4.72
N SER A 706 -11.65 -14.87 4.60
CA SER A 706 -11.26 -14.06 5.76
C SER A 706 -12.46 -13.23 6.19
N SER A 707 -12.74 -13.18 7.51
CA SER A 707 -13.81 -12.32 8.00
C SER A 707 -13.52 -10.87 7.66
N MET A 708 -14.51 -10.17 7.14
CA MET A 708 -14.39 -8.75 6.80
C MET A 708 -13.97 -7.92 8.02
N LYS A 709 -14.42 -8.30 9.23
CA LYS A 709 -14.05 -7.63 10.49
C LYS A 709 -12.55 -7.75 10.78
N ASP A 710 -11.99 -8.95 10.65
CA ASP A 710 -10.57 -9.16 10.95
C ASP A 710 -9.68 -8.47 9.92
N VAL A 711 -10.07 -8.54 8.64
CA VAL A 711 -9.31 -7.91 7.54
C VAL A 711 -9.35 -6.38 7.65
N GLU A 712 -10.49 -5.78 8.02
CA GLU A 712 -10.60 -4.32 8.16
C GLU A 712 -9.83 -3.76 9.36
N GLU A 713 -9.77 -4.49 10.47
CA GLU A 713 -9.11 -4.07 11.71
C GLU A 713 -7.59 -4.33 11.66
N ASN A 714 -7.19 -5.51 11.18
CA ASN A 714 -5.80 -5.97 11.31
C ASN A 714 -4.98 -5.81 10.03
N GLU A 715 -5.54 -6.10 8.85
CA GLU A 715 -4.78 -6.21 7.59
C GLU A 715 -4.82 -4.95 6.70
N THR A 716 -5.73 -4.00 6.95
CA THR A 716 -6.02 -2.89 6.01
C THR A 716 -5.32 -1.57 6.37
N ASP A 717 -4.64 -0.96 5.40
CA ASP A 717 -4.20 0.43 5.44
C ASP A 717 -5.26 1.31 4.74
N TRP A 718 -6.20 1.84 5.53
CA TRP A 718 -7.32 2.64 5.03
C TRP A 718 -6.87 3.93 4.31
N PRO A 719 -5.95 4.76 4.86
CA PRO A 719 -5.48 5.97 4.17
C PRO A 719 -4.85 5.70 2.81
N ASN A 720 -4.12 4.59 2.66
CA ASN A 720 -3.47 4.25 1.40
C ASN A 720 -4.29 3.31 0.51
N ARG A 721 -5.41 2.77 1.01
CA ARG A 721 -6.30 1.86 0.27
C ARG A 721 -5.57 0.62 -0.26
N ARG A 722 -4.80 -0.03 0.61
CA ARG A 722 -3.99 -1.23 0.32
C ARG A 722 -3.82 -2.12 1.56
N PRO A 723 -3.31 -3.36 1.43
CA PRO A 723 -2.93 -4.19 2.58
C PRO A 723 -1.73 -3.60 3.33
N LYS A 724 -1.61 -3.84 4.64
CA LYS A 724 -0.45 -3.44 5.44
C LYS A 724 0.81 -4.26 5.11
N ASN A 725 0.62 -5.55 4.82
CA ASN A 725 1.70 -6.50 4.52
C ASN A 725 1.55 -6.99 3.08
N GLU A 726 2.53 -6.69 2.24
CA GLU A 726 2.52 -7.01 0.80
C GLU A 726 3.64 -8.00 0.47
N PHE A 727 3.27 -9.21 0.02
CA PHE A 727 4.22 -10.31 -0.24
C PHE A 727 5.26 -9.98 -1.34
N TRP A 728 4.94 -9.05 -2.23
CA TRP A 728 5.73 -8.73 -3.40
C TRP A 728 6.84 -7.72 -3.13
N VAL A 729 6.88 -7.09 -1.95
CA VAL A 729 7.88 -6.07 -1.60
C VAL A 729 9.31 -6.63 -1.67
N GLU A 730 9.50 -7.89 -1.24
CA GLU A 730 10.80 -8.58 -1.30
C GLU A 730 11.29 -8.83 -2.73
N LEU A 731 10.36 -8.94 -3.69
CA LEU A 731 10.69 -9.20 -5.10
C LEU A 731 11.42 -8.02 -5.75
N ARG A 732 11.29 -6.81 -5.19
CA ARG A 732 11.98 -5.62 -5.69
C ARG A 732 13.49 -5.78 -5.65
N HIS A 733 14.03 -6.34 -4.56
CA HIS A 733 15.46 -6.63 -4.45
C HIS A 733 15.93 -7.55 -5.59
N ILE A 734 15.10 -8.50 -6.01
CA ILE A 734 15.42 -9.40 -7.13
C ILE A 734 15.45 -8.62 -8.46
N VAL A 735 14.55 -7.64 -8.65
CA VAL A 735 14.60 -6.74 -9.81
C VAL A 735 15.92 -5.98 -9.85
N ASP A 736 16.30 -5.33 -8.75
CA ASP A 736 17.53 -4.53 -8.65
C ASP A 736 18.78 -5.42 -8.87
N THR A 737 18.81 -6.60 -8.24
CA THR A 737 19.89 -7.58 -8.40
C THR A 737 20.04 -8.00 -9.86
N LEU A 738 18.95 -8.42 -10.49
CA LEU A 738 18.99 -8.91 -11.87
C LEU A 738 19.13 -7.79 -12.89
N SER A 739 18.85 -6.53 -12.55
CA SER A 739 19.11 -5.39 -13.42
C SER A 739 20.55 -4.89 -13.31
N GLY A 740 21.22 -5.19 -12.19
CA GLY A 740 22.56 -4.72 -11.86
C GLY A 740 22.54 -3.31 -11.26
N ARG A 741 21.38 -2.87 -10.74
CA ARG A 741 21.20 -1.57 -10.12
C ARG A 741 22.02 -1.53 -8.81
N PRO A 742 22.81 -0.46 -8.57
CA PRO A 742 23.58 -0.32 -7.33
C PRO A 742 22.66 -0.11 -6.14
N ASP A 743 23.20 -0.24 -4.93
CA ASP A 743 22.47 0.14 -3.71
C ASP A 743 22.21 1.66 -3.75
N VAL A 744 20.93 2.05 -3.73
CA VAL A 744 20.49 3.43 -3.89
C VAL A 744 19.99 4.00 -2.55
N PRO A 745 20.29 5.26 -2.24
CA PRO A 745 19.80 5.90 -1.02
C PRO A 745 18.27 5.98 -1.04
N ARG A 746 17.64 5.46 0.00
CA ARG A 746 16.18 5.45 0.12
C ARG A 746 15.65 6.83 0.52
N PRO A 747 14.46 7.23 0.03
CA PRO A 747 13.83 8.48 0.45
C PRO A 747 13.58 8.47 1.96
N GLU A 748 13.80 9.61 2.62
CA GLU A 748 13.44 9.77 4.02
C GLU A 748 11.94 9.48 4.21
N SER A 749 11.61 8.77 5.28
CA SER A 749 10.21 8.45 5.57
C SER A 749 9.42 9.75 5.77
N PRO A 750 8.29 9.94 5.06
CA PRO A 750 7.42 11.07 5.34
C PRO A 750 6.98 11.00 6.79
N LEU A 751 7.13 12.10 7.52
CA LEU A 751 6.85 12.17 8.95
C LEU A 751 5.38 11.80 9.21
N VAL A 752 5.14 10.64 9.85
CA VAL A 752 3.81 10.14 10.19
C VAL A 752 3.39 10.75 11.52
N GLY A 753 2.49 11.72 11.47
CA GLY A 753 1.97 12.45 12.63
C GLY A 753 2.50 13.88 12.75
N TRP A 754 1.60 14.78 13.18
CA TRP A 754 1.71 16.17 13.70
C TRP A 754 2.77 17.15 13.15
N LYS A 755 3.39 16.85 12.02
CA LYS A 755 4.01 17.84 11.11
C LYS A 755 3.04 18.32 10.02
N ALA A 756 1.76 18.45 10.38
CA ALA A 756 0.88 19.31 9.61
C ALA A 756 0.94 20.70 10.24
N LYS A 757 1.47 21.68 9.50
CA LYS A 757 1.19 23.09 9.73
C LYS A 757 -0.29 23.25 10.08
N ASP A 758 -0.61 24.08 11.08
CA ASP A 758 -1.98 24.19 11.64
C ASP A 758 -3.02 24.22 10.51
N LYS A 759 -3.65 23.06 10.30
CA LYS A 759 -4.49 22.82 9.13
C LYS A 759 -5.68 23.77 9.12
N LYS A 760 -6.13 24.27 10.28
CA LYS A 760 -7.23 25.25 10.34
C LYS A 760 -6.79 26.57 9.71
N ARG A 761 -5.61 27.09 10.08
CA ARG A 761 -5.11 28.38 9.58
C ARG A 761 -4.71 28.28 8.10
N GLU A 762 -4.08 27.19 7.68
CA GLU A 762 -3.79 26.97 6.25
C GLU A 762 -5.06 26.76 5.42
N TRP A 763 -6.07 26.08 5.97
CA TRP A 763 -7.35 25.92 5.30
C TRP A 763 -8.08 27.25 5.13
N ILE A 764 -8.16 28.09 6.17
CA ILE A 764 -8.71 29.45 6.07
C ILE A 764 -7.89 30.28 5.07
N LYS A 765 -6.55 30.21 5.10
CA LYS A 765 -5.69 30.89 4.13
C LYS A 765 -5.99 30.45 2.70
N GLY A 766 -6.23 29.16 2.47
CA GLY A 766 -6.62 28.60 1.18
C GLY A 766 -7.97 29.13 0.68
N LEU A 767 -8.96 29.26 1.57
CA LEU A 767 -10.25 29.87 1.24
C LEU A 767 -10.10 31.35 0.86
N LEU A 768 -9.30 32.10 1.61
CA LEU A 768 -9.03 33.52 1.36
C LEU A 768 -8.10 33.78 0.16
N ALA A 769 -7.37 32.76 -0.32
CA ALA A 769 -6.52 32.90 -1.50
C ALA A 769 -7.34 33.06 -2.78
N VAL A 770 -8.55 32.50 -2.84
CA VAL A 770 -9.41 32.56 -4.03
C VAL A 770 -9.88 33.99 -4.33
N PRO A 771 -10.49 34.75 -3.39
CA PRO A 771 -10.81 36.14 -3.65
C PRO A 771 -9.55 37.00 -3.89
N PHE A 772 -8.41 36.67 -3.26
CA PHE A 772 -7.16 37.34 -3.58
C PHE A 772 -6.79 37.15 -5.06
N VAL A 773 -6.72 35.92 -5.56
CA VAL A 773 -6.36 35.63 -6.98
C VAL A 773 -7.33 36.28 -7.96
N LEU A 774 -8.63 36.24 -7.67
CA LEU A 774 -9.66 36.80 -8.54
C LEU A 774 -9.64 38.34 -8.57
N HIS A 775 -9.11 38.98 -7.54
CA HIS A 775 -9.11 40.44 -7.39
C HIS A 775 -7.71 41.07 -7.24
N SER A 776 -6.64 40.28 -7.39
CA SER A 776 -5.25 40.74 -7.47
C SER A 776 -4.92 41.10 -8.91
N GLN A 777 -4.47 42.33 -9.16
CA GLN A 777 -3.89 42.71 -10.46
C GLN A 777 -2.36 42.77 -10.35
N PRO A 778 -1.61 41.97 -11.11
CA PRO A 778 -0.19 42.21 -11.34
C PRO A 778 -0.08 43.28 -12.45
N THR A 779 0.01 44.56 -12.10
CA THR A 779 0.16 45.62 -13.11
C THR A 779 1.58 45.65 -13.66
N GLY A 780 1.76 45.00 -14.81
CA GLY A 780 2.82 45.29 -15.79
C GLY A 780 2.27 45.77 -17.14
N VAL A 781 0.96 45.98 -17.29
CA VAL A 781 0.35 46.45 -18.53
C VAL A 781 -0.62 47.58 -18.23
N PHE A 782 -0.35 48.74 -18.82
CA PHE A 782 -1.20 49.92 -18.85
C PHE A 782 -2.56 49.57 -19.46
N GLU A 783 -3.62 49.52 -18.66
CA GLU A 783 -4.99 49.59 -19.16
C GLU A 783 -5.73 50.79 -18.59
N THR A 784 -6.15 51.67 -19.50
CA THR A 784 -6.90 52.92 -19.29
C THR A 784 -8.41 52.70 -19.06
N ARG A 785 -8.82 51.46 -18.71
CA ARG A 785 -10.19 51.13 -18.30
C ARG A 785 -10.19 50.55 -16.89
N SER A 786 -10.02 51.41 -15.89
CA SER A 786 -10.06 50.98 -14.50
C SER A 786 -11.51 50.76 -14.03
N SER A 787 -11.87 49.52 -13.65
CA SER A 787 -12.61 49.38 -12.39
C SER A 787 -11.71 50.00 -11.32
N SER A 788 -12.23 50.93 -10.53
CA SER A 788 -11.35 51.64 -9.59
C SER A 788 -10.76 50.62 -8.62
N VAL A 789 -9.48 50.77 -8.28
CA VAL A 789 -8.78 49.91 -7.28
C VAL A 789 -9.61 49.80 -5.99
N GLN A 790 -10.42 50.82 -5.70
CA GLN A 790 -11.39 50.91 -4.63
C GLN A 790 -12.55 49.91 -4.77
N GLN A 791 -13.19 49.78 -5.95
CA GLN A 791 -14.23 48.77 -6.18
C GLN A 791 -13.70 47.34 -5.98
N MET A 792 -12.46 47.08 -6.39
CA MET A 792 -11.81 45.78 -6.16
C MET A 792 -11.52 45.52 -4.68
N ALA A 793 -11.21 46.57 -3.90
CA ALA A 793 -11.00 46.46 -2.46
C ALA A 793 -12.31 46.18 -1.72
N GLU A 794 -13.38 46.86 -2.13
CA GLU A 794 -14.73 46.68 -1.59
C GLU A 794 -15.25 45.26 -1.84
N GLU A 795 -15.05 44.73 -3.05
CA GLU A 795 -15.44 43.36 -3.37
C GLU A 795 -14.57 42.32 -2.62
N ALA A 796 -13.26 42.52 -2.53
CA ALA A 796 -12.38 41.65 -1.73
C ALA A 796 -12.76 41.67 -0.23
N HIS A 797 -13.08 42.84 0.32
CA HIS A 797 -13.56 43.01 1.69
C HIS A 797 -14.86 42.23 1.93
N ARG A 798 -15.84 42.36 1.02
CA ARG A 798 -17.11 41.63 1.10
C ARG A 798 -16.89 40.12 1.08
N ARG A 799 -16.07 39.61 0.14
CA ARG A 799 -15.80 38.18 0.00
C ARG A 799 -15.05 37.59 1.19
N TYR A 800 -14.06 38.30 1.72
CA TYR A 800 -13.37 37.85 2.93
C TYR A 800 -14.30 37.80 4.13
N ALA A 801 -15.19 38.80 4.30
CA ALA A 801 -16.18 38.78 5.37
C ALA A 801 -17.18 37.62 5.24
N GLU A 802 -17.64 37.31 4.02
CA GLU A 802 -18.51 36.15 3.73
C GLU A 802 -17.84 34.82 4.11
N ILE A 803 -16.59 34.62 3.68
CA ILE A 803 -15.82 33.41 4.01
C ILE A 803 -15.63 33.27 5.52
N MET A 804 -15.33 34.37 6.22
CA MET A 804 -15.19 34.34 7.67
C MET A 804 -16.51 34.01 8.38
N LEU A 805 -17.63 34.50 7.87
CA LEU A 805 -18.96 34.16 8.38
C LEU A 805 -19.28 32.67 8.18
N ASP A 806 -18.96 32.11 7.01
CA ASP A 806 -19.16 30.68 6.74
C ASP A 806 -18.32 29.80 7.69
N VAL A 807 -17.07 30.18 7.94
CA VAL A 807 -16.20 29.49 8.89
C VAL A 807 -16.74 29.62 10.31
N GLU A 808 -17.27 30.78 10.69
CA GLU A 808 -17.92 31.01 11.97
C GLU A 808 -19.13 30.09 12.17
N VAL A 809 -20.02 29.95 11.17
CA VAL A 809 -21.16 29.01 11.24
C VAL A 809 -20.68 27.57 11.45
N MET A 810 -19.56 27.17 10.85
CA MET A 810 -19.00 25.83 11.06
C MET A 810 -18.39 25.66 12.47
N ILE A 811 -17.90 26.74 13.09
CA ILE A 811 -17.43 26.71 14.48
C ILE A 811 -18.63 26.58 15.42
N ASP A 812 -19.72 27.30 15.16
CA ASP A 812 -20.96 27.21 15.94
C ASP A 812 -21.59 25.81 15.85
N ASP A 813 -21.60 25.22 14.66
CA ASP A 813 -21.97 23.80 14.45
C ASP A 813 -21.08 22.86 15.28
N HIS A 814 -19.76 23.09 15.29
CA HIS A 814 -18.86 22.27 16.08
C HIS A 814 -19.10 22.40 17.59
N ILE A 815 -19.35 23.61 18.09
CA ILE A 815 -19.68 23.86 19.49
C ILE A 815 -21.01 23.17 19.84
N ALA A 816 -22.02 23.21 18.96
CA ALA A 816 -23.29 22.52 19.18
C ALA A 816 -23.09 21.01 19.33
N HIS A 817 -22.29 20.40 18.45
CA HIS A 817 -21.93 18.97 18.53
C HIS A 817 -21.12 18.62 19.78
N GLN A 818 -20.23 19.51 20.23
CA GLN A 818 -19.48 19.34 21.48
C GLN A 818 -20.40 19.28 22.70
N LYS A 819 -21.45 20.10 22.74
CA LYS A 819 -22.41 20.13 23.86
C LYS A 819 -23.23 18.85 23.99
N VAL A 820 -23.47 18.14 22.89
CA VAL A 820 -24.23 16.87 22.87
C VAL A 820 -23.34 15.62 22.87
N GLY A 821 -22.02 15.77 23.05
CA GLY A 821 -21.06 14.65 23.14
C GLY A 821 -20.64 14.03 21.79
N LEU A 822 -20.98 14.67 20.66
CA LEU A 822 -20.67 14.19 19.30
C LEU A 822 -19.37 14.79 18.75
N HIS A 823 -18.28 14.75 19.53
CA HIS A 823 -17.01 15.44 19.27
C HIS A 823 -16.32 15.10 17.92
N GLY A 824 -16.78 14.09 17.18
CA GLY A 824 -16.23 13.64 15.89
C GLY A 824 -17.08 13.93 14.65
N GLN A 825 -18.31 14.45 14.79
CA GLN A 825 -19.30 14.45 13.69
C GLN A 825 -19.58 15.82 13.07
N SER A 826 -19.02 16.91 13.60
CA SER A 826 -19.26 18.23 13.02
C SER A 826 -18.58 18.42 11.67
N LYS A 827 -19.15 19.28 10.84
CA LYS A 827 -18.61 19.60 9.51
C LYS A 827 -17.17 20.11 9.59
N LEU A 828 -16.87 20.94 10.59
CA LEU A 828 -15.53 21.48 10.81
C LEU A 828 -14.52 20.39 11.19
N LYS A 829 -14.92 19.39 11.99
CA LYS A 829 -14.05 18.29 12.41
C LYS A 829 -13.71 17.35 11.25
N LEU A 830 -14.65 17.13 10.33
CA LEU A 830 -14.42 16.34 9.11
C LEU A 830 -13.47 17.04 8.13
N LEU A 831 -13.61 18.36 7.97
CA LEU A 831 -12.76 19.16 7.08
C LEU A 831 -11.37 19.45 7.69
N VAL A 832 -11.30 19.63 9.01
CA VAL A 832 -10.06 19.88 9.76
C VAL A 832 -9.95 18.89 10.92
N PRO A 833 -9.44 17.66 10.68
CA PRO A 833 -9.39 16.59 11.70
C PRO A 833 -8.62 16.96 12.97
N SER A 834 -7.66 17.88 12.88
CA SER A 834 -6.85 18.37 14.01
C SER A 834 -7.56 19.39 14.90
N ILE A 835 -8.81 19.79 14.60
CA ILE A 835 -9.52 20.81 15.37
C ILE A 835 -9.87 20.31 16.79
N GLY A 836 -9.65 21.18 17.79
CA GLY A 836 -9.90 20.90 19.22
C GLY A 836 -11.21 21.51 19.74
N THR A 837 -11.33 21.60 21.06
CA THR A 837 -12.51 22.15 21.75
C THR A 837 -12.60 23.67 21.59
N PHE A 838 -13.81 24.22 21.42
CA PHE A 838 -14.06 25.66 21.50
C PHE A 838 -14.92 25.96 22.73
N PHE A 839 -14.50 26.92 23.53
CA PHE A 839 -15.24 27.32 24.73
C PHE A 839 -16.24 28.44 24.46
N THR A 840 -15.96 29.29 23.47
CA THR A 840 -16.81 30.43 23.08
C THR A 840 -17.06 30.39 21.57
N ARG A 841 -18.17 31.01 21.14
CA ARG A 841 -18.35 31.40 19.74
C ARG A 841 -17.21 32.35 19.33
N LEU A 842 -16.85 32.32 18.04
CA LEU A 842 -15.82 33.18 17.47
C LEU A 842 -16.44 34.03 16.35
N PRO A 843 -16.76 35.33 16.60
CA PRO A 843 -17.30 36.23 15.58
C PRO A 843 -16.21 36.64 14.57
N LEU A 844 -15.89 35.74 13.64
CA LEU A 844 -14.77 35.87 12.72
C LEU A 844 -15.00 36.97 11.69
N ALA A 845 -16.23 37.18 11.24
CA ALA A 845 -16.54 38.22 10.26
C ALA A 845 -16.31 39.63 10.85
N ASP A 846 -16.73 39.84 12.10
CA ASP A 846 -16.54 41.11 12.79
C ASP A 846 -15.09 41.33 13.20
N ALA A 847 -14.40 40.28 13.64
CA ALA A 847 -12.96 40.33 13.91
C ALA A 847 -12.15 40.63 12.64
N PHE A 848 -12.51 40.07 11.50
CA PHE A 848 -11.92 40.42 10.22
C PHE A 848 -12.13 41.89 9.89
N ARG A 849 -13.36 42.41 9.99
CA ARG A 849 -13.64 43.84 9.74
C ARG A 849 -12.83 44.75 10.67
N TYR A 850 -12.67 44.34 11.92
CA TYR A 850 -11.87 45.07 12.90
C TYR A 850 -10.40 45.11 12.50
N GLN A 851 -9.79 43.97 12.17
CA GLN A 851 -8.39 43.90 11.76
C GLN A 851 -8.13 44.50 10.37
N ASP A 852 -9.10 44.40 9.45
CA ASP A 852 -8.97 44.96 8.11
C ASP A 852 -8.91 46.50 8.13
N ARG A 853 -9.63 47.16 9.05
CA ARG A 853 -9.51 48.62 9.24
C ARG A 853 -8.13 49.07 9.71
N LYS A 854 -7.42 48.22 10.47
CA LYS A 854 -6.07 48.51 10.97
C LYS A 854 -4.99 48.14 9.97
N ARG A 855 -5.16 47.01 9.27
CA ARG A 855 -4.09 46.34 8.51
C ARG A 855 -4.33 46.29 7.00
N PHE A 856 -5.44 46.86 6.53
CA PHE A 856 -5.83 47.03 5.13
C PHE A 856 -5.70 45.73 4.30
N ILE A 857 -6.05 44.59 4.89
CA ILE A 857 -5.87 43.23 4.33
C ILE A 857 -6.57 43.10 2.97
N SER A 858 -7.79 43.60 2.85
CA SER A 858 -8.61 43.60 1.63
C SER A 858 -8.10 44.55 0.54
N SER A 859 -7.32 45.57 0.91
CA SER A 859 -6.77 46.55 -0.02
C SER A 859 -5.42 46.12 -0.62
N ARG A 860 -4.81 45.04 -0.13
CA ARG A 860 -3.53 44.52 -0.64
C ARG A 860 -3.70 43.90 -2.04
N ARG A 861 -2.67 44.02 -2.89
CA ARG A 861 -2.71 43.56 -4.30
C ARG A 861 -1.61 42.59 -4.70
N PHE A 862 -0.47 42.64 -4.02
CA PHE A 862 0.68 41.77 -4.31
C PHE A 862 0.92 40.72 -3.21
N VAL A 863 0.35 40.96 -2.02
CA VAL A 863 0.56 40.10 -0.85
C VAL A 863 -0.81 39.60 -0.37
N PRO A 864 -1.09 38.29 -0.47
CA PRO A 864 -2.33 37.71 0.06
C PRO A 864 -2.35 37.80 1.59
N PRO A 865 -3.53 37.60 2.22
CA PRO A 865 -3.62 37.47 3.67
C PRO A 865 -2.58 36.47 4.20
N SER A 866 -1.71 36.94 5.09
CA SER A 866 -0.63 36.16 5.65
C SER A 866 -1.12 35.28 6.79
N PHE A 867 -0.27 34.35 7.22
CA PHE A 867 -0.53 33.56 8.41
C PHE A 867 -0.70 34.44 9.67
N ASN A 868 0.07 35.52 9.77
CA ASN A 868 -0.02 36.48 10.88
C ASN A 868 -1.35 37.23 10.88
N ASP A 869 -1.86 37.63 9.71
CA ASP A 869 -3.16 38.31 9.61
C ASP A 869 -4.28 37.39 10.12
N ILE A 870 -4.27 36.10 9.75
CA ILE A 870 -5.27 35.13 10.21
C ILE A 870 -5.16 34.89 11.72
N ARG A 871 -3.95 34.81 12.27
CA ARG A 871 -3.73 34.66 13.72
C ARG A 871 -4.31 35.83 14.50
N LEU A 872 -4.08 37.06 14.06
CA LEU A 872 -4.60 38.26 14.72
C LEU A 872 -6.13 38.34 14.64
N ILE A 873 -6.73 38.00 13.50
CA ILE A 873 -8.19 37.90 13.36
C ILE A 873 -8.76 36.87 14.34
N LEU A 874 -8.11 35.70 14.48
CA LEU A 874 -8.53 34.68 15.43
C LEU A 874 -8.39 35.14 16.89
N ASN A 875 -7.33 35.87 17.23
CA ASN A 875 -7.16 36.45 18.56
C ASN A 875 -8.26 37.47 18.86
N THR A 876 -8.52 38.42 17.97
CA THR A 876 -9.60 39.41 18.14
C THR A 876 -10.96 38.74 18.25
N ALA A 877 -11.24 37.71 17.44
CA ALA A 877 -12.47 36.93 17.56
C ALA A 877 -12.57 36.21 18.91
N GLN A 878 -11.44 35.74 19.45
CA GLN A 878 -11.39 35.12 20.77
C GLN A 878 -11.70 36.12 21.89
N LEU A 879 -11.18 37.34 21.80
CA LEU A 879 -11.49 38.43 22.75
C LEU A 879 -12.97 38.81 22.69
N MET A 880 -13.51 39.00 21.48
CA MET A 880 -14.93 39.29 21.26
C MET A 880 -15.82 38.15 21.80
N GLY A 881 -15.43 36.90 21.59
CA GLY A 881 -16.15 35.72 22.07
C GLY A 881 -16.20 35.63 23.60
N VAL A 882 -15.07 35.85 24.27
CA VAL A 882 -14.97 35.80 25.74
C VAL A 882 -15.71 36.95 26.39
N THR A 883 -15.56 38.17 25.87
CA THR A 883 -16.25 39.35 26.41
C THR A 883 -17.77 39.31 26.19
N SER A 884 -18.23 38.66 25.10
CA SER A 884 -19.65 38.41 24.84
C SER A 884 -20.24 37.30 25.74
N ALA A 885 -19.43 36.31 26.13
CA ALA A 885 -19.87 35.21 27.00
C ALA A 885 -20.11 35.66 28.46
N GLY A 886 -19.53 36.80 28.87
CA GLY A 886 -19.73 37.46 30.15
C GLY A 886 -18.45 38.14 30.66
N PRO A 887 -18.41 38.68 31.89
CA PRO A 887 -17.17 39.26 32.43
C PRO A 887 -16.05 38.23 32.43
N LEU A 888 -14.84 38.67 32.06
CA LEU A 888 -13.64 37.84 32.09
C LEU A 888 -13.27 37.57 33.55
N ASP A 889 -13.38 36.31 33.99
CA ASP A 889 -13.13 35.96 35.37
C ASP A 889 -11.64 35.70 35.62
N LEU A 890 -10.94 35.06 34.67
CA LEU A 890 -9.52 34.72 34.81
C LEU A 890 -8.74 35.04 33.53
N ALA A 891 -7.66 35.79 33.67
CA ALA A 891 -6.63 35.93 32.66
C ALA A 891 -5.35 35.25 33.14
N THR A 892 -4.80 34.33 32.35
CA THR A 892 -3.50 33.73 32.62
C THR A 892 -2.48 34.12 31.56
N PHE A 893 -1.26 34.36 31.99
CA PHE A 893 -0.16 34.77 31.12
C PHE A 893 1.00 33.82 31.30
N ASP A 894 1.65 33.45 30.21
CA ASP A 894 3.03 32.99 30.30
C ASP A 894 3.97 34.14 30.70
N GLY A 895 5.16 33.81 31.19
CA GLY A 895 6.20 34.79 31.53
C GLY A 895 7.00 35.24 30.31
N ASP A 896 8.02 34.46 29.98
CA ASP A 896 9.04 34.80 28.98
C ASP A 896 8.43 34.86 27.57
N VAL A 897 8.88 35.82 26.75
CA VAL A 897 8.38 36.15 25.41
C VAL A 897 6.89 36.58 25.37
N THR A 898 6.19 36.52 26.52
CA THR A 898 4.79 36.88 26.66
C THR A 898 4.55 38.19 27.41
N LEU A 899 5.12 38.34 28.60
CA LEU A 899 5.06 39.57 29.40
C LEU A 899 6.31 40.43 29.22
N TYR A 900 7.46 39.79 28.97
CA TYR A 900 8.78 40.40 28.79
C TYR A 900 9.62 39.50 27.89
N ASP A 901 10.72 39.99 27.33
CA ASP A 901 11.56 39.21 26.40
C ASP A 901 12.26 38.02 27.09
N ASP A 902 12.70 37.04 26.31
CA ASP A 902 13.34 35.82 26.81
C ASP A 902 14.54 36.14 27.73
N GLY A 903 14.53 35.59 28.95
CA GLY A 903 15.59 35.79 29.94
C GLY A 903 15.58 37.13 30.68
N GLU A 904 14.69 38.07 30.33
CA GLU A 904 14.58 39.38 30.97
C GLU A 904 13.64 39.37 32.18
N SER A 905 13.40 40.54 32.77
CA SER A 905 12.46 40.75 33.88
C SER A 905 11.39 41.78 33.52
N LEU A 906 10.25 41.70 34.21
CA LEU A 906 9.15 42.64 34.04
C LEU A 906 9.44 43.95 34.78
N GLU A 907 10.13 44.87 34.10
CA GLU A 907 10.51 46.18 34.62
C GLU A 907 9.30 47.10 34.85
N PRO A 908 9.35 48.02 35.84
CA PRO A 908 8.23 48.93 36.16
C PRO A 908 7.74 49.80 34.99
N THR A 909 8.60 50.07 34.00
CA THR A 909 8.25 50.86 32.81
C THR A 909 7.52 50.06 31.73
N ASN A 910 7.32 48.75 31.90
CA ASN A 910 6.69 47.91 30.89
C ASN A 910 5.18 48.23 30.77
N PRO A 911 4.69 48.61 29.58
CA PRO A 911 3.30 49.04 29.38
C PRO A 911 2.26 47.97 29.70
N VAL A 912 2.63 46.68 29.73
CA VAL A 912 1.69 45.59 30.07
C VAL A 912 1.15 45.71 31.50
N ILE A 913 1.94 46.28 32.42
CA ILE A 913 1.60 46.37 33.86
C ILE A 913 0.33 47.19 34.08
N GLU A 914 0.23 48.36 33.45
CA GLU A 914 -0.95 49.23 33.58
C GLU A 914 -2.23 48.54 33.11
N ARG A 915 -2.13 47.71 32.07
CA ARG A 915 -3.25 46.95 31.50
C ARG A 915 -3.67 45.78 32.39
N ILE A 916 -2.70 45.09 33.01
CA ILE A 916 -2.99 44.06 34.01
C ILE A 916 -3.68 44.67 35.23
N ILE A 917 -3.19 45.81 35.74
CA ILE A 917 -3.84 46.54 36.85
C ILE A 917 -5.26 46.96 36.47
N TYR A 918 -5.46 47.43 35.23
CA TYR A 918 -6.79 47.74 34.71
C TYR A 918 -7.71 46.51 34.73
N LEU A 919 -7.26 45.33 34.29
CA LEU A 919 -8.08 44.12 34.38
C LEU A 919 -8.41 43.75 35.84
N MET A 920 -7.44 43.87 36.75
CA MET A 920 -7.64 43.59 38.18
C MET A 920 -8.64 44.55 38.83
N SER A 921 -8.64 45.84 38.44
CA SER A 921 -9.60 46.82 38.97
C SER A 921 -11.03 46.53 38.54
N HIS A 922 -11.22 45.77 37.45
CA HIS A 922 -12.52 45.29 36.97
C HIS A 922 -12.84 43.86 37.45
N GLY A 923 -12.10 43.33 38.43
CA GLY A 923 -12.41 42.06 39.09
C GLY A 923 -11.90 40.80 38.38
N THR A 924 -11.10 40.95 37.32
CA THR A 924 -10.40 39.84 36.66
C THR A 924 -9.30 39.31 37.57
N LYS A 925 -9.19 37.98 37.68
CA LYS A 925 -8.13 37.31 38.43
C LYS A 925 -6.98 37.04 37.49
N ILE A 926 -5.75 37.22 37.96
CA ILE A 926 -4.52 37.14 37.17
C ILE A 926 -3.67 35.97 37.66
N GLY A 927 -3.35 35.05 36.76
CA GLY A 927 -2.42 33.95 37.01
C GLY A 927 -1.22 34.01 36.09
N ILE A 928 -0.01 34.16 36.63
CA ILE A 928 1.22 34.03 35.82
C ILE A 928 1.65 32.57 35.87
N VAL A 929 1.54 31.87 34.73
CA VAL A 929 1.85 30.45 34.59
C VAL A 929 3.14 30.33 33.80
N THR A 930 4.26 30.40 34.50
CA THR A 930 5.60 30.49 33.89
C THR A 930 6.29 29.13 33.87
N ALA A 931 7.04 28.81 32.82
CA ALA A 931 7.89 27.61 32.77
C ALA A 931 9.04 27.63 33.81
N ALA A 932 9.36 28.78 34.41
CA ALA A 932 10.35 28.87 35.47
C ALA A 932 9.86 28.12 36.72
N GLY A 933 10.62 27.13 37.18
CA GLY A 933 10.33 26.31 38.36
C GLY A 933 11.21 26.67 39.57
N TYR A 934 11.07 27.88 40.11
CA TYR A 934 11.78 28.26 41.34
C TYR A 934 10.99 27.83 42.59
N THR A 935 11.68 27.38 43.62
CA THR A 935 11.10 27.09 44.94
C THR A 935 11.05 28.33 45.84
N GLU A 936 11.83 29.35 45.50
CA GLU A 936 12.09 30.56 46.28
C GLU A 936 11.29 31.76 45.74
N ALA A 937 10.55 32.44 46.62
CA ALA A 937 9.80 33.66 46.28
C ALA A 937 10.70 34.79 45.72
N GLU A 938 11.95 34.89 46.21
CA GLU A 938 12.93 35.88 45.78
C GLU A 938 13.21 35.86 44.28
N ARG A 939 13.31 34.67 43.67
CA ARG A 939 13.62 34.54 42.24
C ARG A 939 12.45 34.96 41.36
N TYR A 940 11.22 34.67 41.78
CA TYR A 940 10.03 35.17 41.09
C TYR A 940 9.87 36.68 41.25
N TYR A 941 10.22 37.23 42.42
CA TYR A 941 10.27 38.67 42.60
C TYR A 941 11.27 39.30 41.65
N GLY A 942 12.49 38.76 41.51
CA GLY A 942 13.45 39.24 40.53
C GLY A 942 12.85 39.41 39.13
N ARG A 943 12.12 38.40 38.64
CA ARG A 943 11.48 38.42 37.31
C ARG A 943 10.21 39.29 37.21
N LEU A 944 9.49 39.52 38.31
CA LEU A 944 8.14 40.13 38.29
C LEU A 944 7.99 41.37 39.17
N HIS A 945 9.10 41.91 39.70
CA HIS A 945 9.11 43.00 40.67
C HIS A 945 8.32 44.23 40.19
N GLY A 946 8.39 44.58 38.90
CA GLY A 946 7.66 45.72 38.36
C GLY A 946 6.14 45.60 38.53
N LEU A 947 5.58 44.41 38.29
CA LEU A 947 4.14 44.18 38.51
C LEU A 947 3.80 44.10 40.01
N LEU A 948 4.60 43.39 40.81
CA LEU A 948 4.34 43.19 42.24
C LEU A 948 4.36 44.53 43.00
N GLU A 949 5.36 45.37 42.75
CA GLU A 949 5.47 46.70 43.34
C GLU A 949 4.36 47.63 42.83
N ALA A 950 3.98 47.54 41.55
CA ALA A 950 2.87 48.33 41.02
C ALA A 950 1.52 47.93 41.65
N VAL A 951 1.27 46.65 41.93
CA VAL A 951 0.08 46.20 42.69
C VAL A 951 0.12 46.72 44.13
N LYS A 952 1.29 46.73 44.77
CA LYS A 952 1.48 47.29 46.12
C LYS A 952 1.17 48.79 46.15
N ALA A 953 1.77 49.54 45.25
CA ALA A 953 1.66 51.00 45.14
C ALA A 953 0.31 51.48 44.60
N SER A 954 -0.45 50.63 43.91
CA SER A 954 -1.74 51.00 43.32
C SER A 954 -2.74 51.46 44.38
N THR A 955 -3.30 52.65 44.16
CA THR A 955 -4.41 53.24 44.94
C THR A 955 -5.78 52.90 44.33
N ILE A 956 -5.80 52.32 43.12
CA ILE A 956 -7.02 51.98 42.38
C ILE A 956 -7.54 50.59 42.80
N LEU A 957 -6.64 49.67 43.16
CA LEU A 957 -7.01 48.31 43.58
C LEU A 957 -7.41 48.27 45.06
N THR A 958 -8.59 47.70 45.34
CA THR A 958 -9.00 47.34 46.71
C THR A 958 -8.08 46.27 47.30
N LEU A 959 -8.05 46.14 48.63
CA LEU A 959 -7.26 45.10 49.31
C LEU A 959 -7.61 43.68 48.83
N ALA A 960 -8.90 43.44 48.55
CA ALA A 960 -9.36 42.17 47.98
C ALA A 960 -8.87 41.97 46.54
N GLN A 961 -8.90 43.00 45.69
CA GLN A 961 -8.41 42.93 44.31
C GLN A 961 -6.90 42.73 44.23
N LYS A 962 -6.11 43.28 45.16
CA LYS A 962 -4.66 43.02 45.22
C LYS A 962 -4.35 41.53 45.42
N GLN A 963 -5.23 40.79 46.09
CA GLN A 963 -5.09 39.33 46.29
C GLN A 963 -5.53 38.49 45.08
N ASN A 964 -5.97 39.11 43.97
CA ASN A 964 -6.34 38.44 42.73
C ASN A 964 -5.14 38.10 41.84
N LEU A 965 -3.91 38.21 42.35
CA LEU A 965 -2.68 37.84 41.64
C LEU A 965 -2.05 36.59 42.26
N ILE A 966 -1.82 35.58 41.42
CA ILE A 966 -1.07 34.36 41.76
C ILE A 966 0.03 34.07 40.73
N ILE A 967 1.08 33.39 41.17
CA ILE A 967 2.16 32.89 40.33
C ILE A 967 2.20 31.37 40.48
N MET A 968 2.15 30.68 39.35
CA MET A 968 2.17 29.23 39.23
C MET A 968 3.44 28.80 38.52
N GLY A 969 4.24 27.94 39.16
CA GLY A 969 5.48 27.41 38.60
C GLY A 969 5.25 26.38 37.49
N GLY A 970 6.22 26.27 36.57
CA GLY A 970 6.09 25.59 35.27
C GLY A 970 5.75 24.11 35.34
N GLU A 971 6.25 23.43 36.37
CA GLU A 971 6.07 21.99 36.63
C GLU A 971 4.79 21.71 37.46
N SER A 972 3.90 22.70 37.56
CA SER A 972 2.79 22.72 38.51
C SER A 972 3.20 22.29 39.92
N ASN A 973 4.34 22.82 40.36
CA ASN A 973 5.07 22.39 41.55
C ASN A 973 4.81 23.30 42.77
N PHE A 974 4.73 24.61 42.55
CA PHE A 974 4.50 25.63 43.56
C PHE A 974 3.48 26.66 43.12
N LEU A 975 2.75 27.21 44.10
CA LEU A 975 1.82 28.31 43.93
C LEU A 975 2.16 29.41 44.94
N PHE A 976 2.34 30.63 44.46
CA PHE A 976 2.51 31.81 45.28
C PHE A 976 1.29 32.72 45.13
N SER A 977 0.81 33.25 46.24
CA SER A 977 -0.19 34.33 46.24
C SER A 977 0.48 35.65 46.57
N TYR A 978 0.03 36.73 45.95
CA TYR A 978 0.45 38.06 46.35
C TYR A 978 0.08 38.33 47.83
N SER A 979 1.05 38.75 48.63
CA SER A 979 0.87 39.16 50.04
C SER A 979 1.78 40.35 50.34
N PRO A 980 1.21 41.53 50.64
CA PRO A 980 2.00 42.73 50.88
C PRO A 980 2.85 42.68 52.16
N GLU A 981 2.53 41.77 53.08
CA GLU A 981 3.25 41.55 54.35
C GLU A 981 4.38 40.52 54.24
N SER A 982 4.44 39.74 53.14
CA SER A 982 5.45 38.70 52.94
C SER A 982 6.77 39.28 52.40
N PRO A 983 7.94 38.70 52.77
CA PRO A 983 9.19 38.98 52.07
C PRO A 983 9.00 38.78 50.55
N TYR A 984 9.45 39.75 49.75
CA TYR A 984 9.33 39.72 48.28
C TYR A 984 7.88 39.72 47.75
N LEU A 985 6.90 40.18 48.55
CA LEU A 985 5.49 40.36 48.17
C LEU A 985 4.74 39.08 47.77
N LEU A 986 5.32 37.91 48.04
CA LEU A 986 4.80 36.59 47.65
C LEU A 986 4.77 35.66 48.84
N SER A 987 3.62 35.04 49.10
CA SER A 987 3.44 34.01 50.13
C SER A 987 3.25 32.64 49.49
N HIS A 988 4.06 31.67 49.90
CA HIS A 988 3.95 30.28 49.46
C HIS A 988 2.64 29.64 49.94
N GLN A 989 1.92 28.98 49.03
CA GLN A 989 0.66 28.29 49.34
C GLN A 989 0.90 26.79 49.56
N PRO A 990 0.45 26.20 50.70
CA PRO A 990 0.62 24.79 50.97
C PRO A 990 0.01 23.92 49.86
N ARG A 991 0.75 22.94 49.33
CA ARG A 991 0.34 22.08 48.20
C ARG A 991 -1.11 21.58 48.26
N ARG A 992 -1.56 21.15 49.44
CA ARG A 992 -2.95 20.69 49.68
C ARG A 992 -4.05 21.71 49.35
N SER A 993 -3.75 23.00 49.32
CA SER A 993 -4.74 24.06 49.09
C SER A 993 -5.05 24.30 47.61
N TRP A 994 -4.21 23.81 46.68
CA TRP A 994 -4.33 24.13 45.27
C TRP A 994 -4.19 22.93 44.32
N ILE A 995 -3.68 21.77 44.76
CA ILE A 995 -3.60 20.59 43.90
C ILE A 995 -4.99 20.16 43.41
N LEU A 996 -5.02 19.69 42.16
CA LEU A 996 -6.20 19.07 41.58
C LEU A 996 -6.31 17.60 42.02
N PRO A 997 -7.53 17.02 42.11
CA PRO A 997 -7.71 15.60 42.46
C PRO A 997 -6.89 14.64 41.58
N SER A 998 -6.79 14.92 40.28
CA SER A 998 -6.01 14.14 39.31
C SER A 998 -4.50 14.31 39.44
N MET A 999 -4.00 15.36 40.12
CA MET A 999 -2.58 15.51 40.45
C MET A 999 -2.17 14.69 41.69
N SER A 1000 -3.13 14.26 42.52
CA SER A 1000 -2.85 13.47 43.72
C SER A 1000 -2.33 12.07 43.42
N THR A 1001 -2.56 11.57 42.20
CA THR A 1001 -2.06 10.28 41.71
C THR A 1001 -0.61 10.35 41.22
N TRP A 1002 -0.01 11.55 41.13
CA TRP A 1002 1.37 11.72 40.68
C TRP A 1002 2.34 11.42 41.83
N THR A 1003 2.65 10.14 42.01
CA THR A 1003 3.52 9.67 43.10
C THR A 1003 4.99 9.92 42.80
N GLN A 1004 5.81 10.11 43.85
CA GLN A 1004 7.25 10.35 43.71
C GLN A 1004 7.99 9.23 42.93
N PRO A 1005 7.67 7.92 43.12
CA PRO A 1005 8.25 6.86 42.30
C PRO A 1005 7.95 7.02 40.80
N THR A 1006 6.71 7.34 40.44
CA THR A 1006 6.30 7.52 39.04
C THR A 1006 6.98 8.74 38.41
N ILE A 1007 7.09 9.86 39.16
CA ILE A 1007 7.81 11.06 38.71
C ILE A 1007 9.28 10.74 38.46
N THR A 1008 9.93 10.05 39.40
CA THR A 1008 11.34 9.70 39.31
C THR A 1008 11.59 8.81 38.09
N ALA A 1009 10.77 7.78 37.89
CA ALA A 1009 10.88 6.89 36.73
C ALA A 1009 10.71 7.62 35.39
N LEU A 1010 9.79 8.58 35.29
CA LEU A 1010 9.61 9.37 34.07
C LEU A 1010 10.83 10.23 33.78
N LEU A 1011 11.30 10.97 34.78
CA LEU A 1011 12.45 11.84 34.63
C LEU A 1011 13.74 11.04 34.36
N ASP A 1012 13.87 9.81 34.85
CA ASP A 1012 15.02 8.94 34.54
C ASP A 1012 15.04 8.52 33.07
N VAL A 1013 13.88 8.19 32.50
CA VAL A 1013 13.75 7.91 31.06
C VAL A 1013 14.04 9.16 30.23
N ALA A 1014 13.55 10.32 30.69
CA ALA A 1014 13.81 11.61 30.04
C ALA A 1014 15.30 11.96 30.07
N GLU A 1015 15.95 11.81 31.23
CA GLU A 1015 17.37 12.07 31.42
C GLU A 1015 18.24 11.15 30.55
N PHE A 1016 17.94 9.86 30.53
CA PHE A 1016 18.63 8.91 29.67
C PHE A 1016 18.52 9.31 28.19
N SER A 1017 17.31 9.69 27.77
CA SER A 1017 17.05 10.14 26.39
C SER A 1017 17.82 11.42 26.05
N LEU A 1018 17.87 12.38 26.98
CA LEU A 1018 18.65 13.61 26.83
C LEU A 1018 20.16 13.30 26.72
N ARG A 1019 20.70 12.37 27.53
CA ARG A 1019 22.12 11.95 27.44
C ARG A 1019 22.44 11.39 26.06
N GLU A 1020 21.59 10.53 25.53
CA GLU A 1020 21.77 9.97 24.19
C GLU A 1020 21.75 11.06 23.12
N CYS A 1021 20.82 12.02 23.18
CA CYS A 1021 20.77 13.14 22.25
C CYS A 1021 22.05 13.99 22.31
N VAL A 1022 22.53 14.32 23.52
CA VAL A 1022 23.76 15.08 23.72
C VAL A 1022 24.96 14.36 23.11
N THR A 1023 25.08 13.04 23.29
CA THR A 1023 26.14 12.23 22.69
C THR A 1023 26.01 12.15 21.17
N ASN A 1024 24.84 11.79 20.65
CA ASN A 1024 24.62 11.56 19.23
C ASN A 1024 24.76 12.84 18.39
N LEU A 1025 24.32 13.97 18.92
CA LEU A 1025 24.41 15.28 18.27
C LEU A 1025 25.71 16.03 18.63
N SER A 1026 26.59 15.43 19.44
CA SER A 1026 27.83 16.05 19.93
C SER A 1026 27.60 17.44 20.53
N MET A 1027 26.53 17.61 21.29
CA MET A 1027 26.14 18.90 21.87
C MET A 1027 27.04 19.21 23.09
N PRO A 1028 27.61 20.42 23.19
CA PRO A 1028 28.35 20.85 24.39
C PRO A 1028 27.36 21.20 25.51
N ALA A 1029 26.63 20.21 26.03
CA ALA A 1029 25.50 20.39 26.92
C ALA A 1029 25.68 19.66 28.26
N THR A 1030 25.22 20.29 29.35
CA THR A 1030 25.20 19.71 30.70
C THR A 1030 23.77 19.40 31.07
N ILE A 1031 23.53 18.22 31.65
CA ILE A 1031 22.22 17.83 32.15
C ILE A 1031 21.94 18.52 33.48
N LEU A 1032 20.76 19.13 33.60
CA LEU A 1032 20.23 19.68 34.83
C LEU A 1032 18.99 18.90 35.27
N ARG A 1033 19.07 18.22 36.41
CA ARG A 1033 17.97 17.48 37.03
C ARG A 1033 17.39 18.28 38.20
N LYS A 1034 16.08 18.50 38.18
CA LYS A 1034 15.28 19.13 39.25
C LYS A 1034 14.31 18.10 39.84
N GLU A 1035 13.57 18.49 40.88
CA GLU A 1035 12.60 17.62 41.56
C GLU A 1035 11.50 17.12 40.61
N ARG A 1036 11.00 17.97 39.71
CA ARG A 1036 9.92 17.64 38.76
C ARG A 1036 10.21 18.08 37.32
N ALA A 1037 11.49 18.22 36.98
CA ALA A 1037 11.93 18.47 35.61
C ALA A 1037 13.35 17.93 35.36
N VAL A 1038 13.69 17.68 34.10
CA VAL A 1038 15.06 17.42 33.66
C VAL A 1038 15.32 18.04 32.31
N GLY A 1039 16.50 18.61 32.11
CA GLY A 1039 16.83 19.29 30.86
C GLY A 1039 18.31 19.35 30.57
N ILE A 1040 18.65 19.98 29.46
CA ILE A 1040 20.02 20.26 29.03
C ILE A 1040 20.23 21.76 28.87
N ILE A 1041 21.36 22.26 29.36
CA ILE A 1041 21.80 23.65 29.22
C ILE A 1041 23.19 23.70 28.58
N PRO A 1042 23.61 24.83 27.97
CA PRO A 1042 24.96 24.96 27.42
C PRO A 1042 26.03 24.78 28.51
N SER A 1043 27.02 23.93 28.25
CA SER A 1043 28.15 23.72 29.19
C SER A 1043 29.16 24.88 29.15
N VAL A 1044 29.12 25.69 28.08
CA VAL A 1044 30.01 26.83 27.87
C VAL A 1044 29.17 28.12 27.96
N PRO A 1045 29.51 29.05 28.86
CA PRO A 1045 28.82 30.33 28.96
C PRO A 1045 28.81 31.08 27.62
N GLY A 1046 27.65 31.58 27.21
CA GLY A 1046 27.47 32.30 25.94
C GLY A 1046 27.36 31.42 24.69
N PHE A 1047 27.49 30.09 24.80
CA PHE A 1047 27.24 29.19 23.69
C PHE A 1047 25.74 29.10 23.40
N ARG A 1048 25.37 29.18 22.11
CA ARG A 1048 24.01 28.99 21.64
C ARG A 1048 23.88 27.73 20.81
N PHE A 1049 22.98 26.83 21.19
CA PHE A 1049 22.70 25.64 20.39
C PHE A 1049 22.03 26.04 19.07
N PRO A 1050 22.30 25.32 17.97
CA PRO A 1050 21.46 25.40 16.77
C PRO A 1050 20.02 25.04 17.13
N ARG A 1051 19.07 25.81 16.61
CA ARG A 1051 17.64 25.61 16.88
C ARG A 1051 17.19 24.21 16.46
N GLU A 1052 17.72 23.71 15.35
CA GLU A 1052 17.45 22.39 14.80
C GLU A 1052 17.89 21.28 15.77
N SER A 1053 19.03 21.45 16.44
CA SER A 1053 19.52 20.49 17.44
C SER A 1053 18.65 20.46 18.70
N LEU A 1054 18.14 21.62 19.12
CA LEU A 1054 17.18 21.72 20.22
C LEU A 1054 15.84 21.07 19.86
N GLU A 1055 15.32 21.33 18.65
CA GLU A 1055 14.08 20.74 18.16
C GLU A 1055 14.19 19.21 17.99
N GLU A 1056 15.30 18.71 17.45
CA GLU A 1056 15.57 17.28 17.34
C GLU A 1056 15.61 16.61 18.72
N THR A 1057 16.31 17.23 19.68
CA THR A 1057 16.39 16.72 21.06
C THR A 1057 15.01 16.64 21.71
N VAL A 1058 14.20 17.69 21.60
CA VAL A 1058 12.81 17.70 22.10
C VAL A 1058 11.99 16.57 21.48
N LEU A 1059 12.07 16.39 20.16
CA LEU A 1059 11.30 15.37 19.44
C LEU A 1059 11.67 13.94 19.86
N VAL A 1060 12.97 13.65 19.97
CA VAL A 1060 13.46 12.32 20.38
C VAL A 1060 13.02 12.01 21.81
N VAL A 1061 13.22 12.95 22.73
CA VAL A 1061 12.88 12.78 24.15
C VAL A 1061 11.37 12.64 24.33
N GLN A 1062 10.57 13.50 23.67
CA GLN A 1062 9.11 13.42 23.67
C GLN A 1062 8.64 12.05 23.18
N LYS A 1063 9.19 11.56 22.06
CA LYS A 1063 8.76 10.28 21.48
C LYS A 1063 9.11 9.08 22.36
N LYS A 1064 10.31 9.08 22.96
CA LYS A 1064 10.74 8.02 23.89
C LYS A 1064 9.85 7.97 25.13
N LEU A 1065 9.50 9.13 25.69
CA LEU A 1065 8.59 9.22 26.82
C LEU A 1065 7.17 8.76 26.48
N GLU A 1066 6.62 9.15 25.32
CA GLU A 1066 5.29 8.70 24.86
C GLU A 1066 5.18 7.18 24.68
N MET A 1067 6.28 6.52 24.30
CA MET A 1067 6.34 5.06 24.15
C MET A 1067 6.57 4.33 25.47
N SER A 1068 7.07 5.02 26.50
CA SER A 1068 7.32 4.43 27.81
C SER A 1068 6.04 4.18 28.60
N GLU A 1069 6.01 3.12 29.41
CA GLU A 1069 4.86 2.82 30.27
C GLU A 1069 4.56 3.93 31.29
N VAL A 1070 5.60 4.61 31.78
CA VAL A 1070 5.45 5.72 32.73
C VAL A 1070 4.90 6.99 32.07
N GLY A 1071 5.29 7.28 30.83
CA GLY A 1071 4.77 8.43 30.07
C GLY A 1071 3.30 8.29 29.64
N LYS A 1072 2.73 7.09 29.67
CA LYS A 1072 1.28 6.87 29.53
C LYS A 1072 0.50 7.16 30.82
N GLN A 1073 1.16 7.06 31.97
CA GLN A 1073 0.53 7.21 33.29
C GLN A 1073 0.58 8.63 33.82
N LEU A 1074 1.64 9.38 33.47
CA LEU A 1074 1.91 10.68 34.04
C LEU A 1074 2.07 11.73 32.92
N PRO A 1075 1.36 12.88 33.00
CA PRO A 1075 1.47 13.91 31.97
C PRO A 1075 2.83 14.61 32.05
N PHE A 1076 3.42 14.89 30.90
CA PHE A 1076 4.71 15.56 30.79
C PHE A 1076 4.74 16.49 29.57
N CYS A 1077 5.68 17.42 29.56
CA CYS A 1077 5.94 18.31 28.44
C CYS A 1077 7.44 18.45 28.21
N ALA A 1078 7.93 17.95 27.07
CA ALA A 1078 9.26 18.29 26.57
C ALA A 1078 9.17 19.55 25.71
N PHE A 1079 10.02 20.55 25.90
CA PHE A 1079 9.98 21.80 25.14
C PHE A 1079 11.36 22.42 24.89
N ASN A 1080 11.42 23.27 23.87
CA ASN A 1080 12.59 24.07 23.51
C ASN A 1080 12.47 25.45 24.17
N GLY A 1081 13.36 25.76 25.12
CA GLY A 1081 13.39 27.06 25.80
C GLY A 1081 14.30 28.08 25.12
N GLY A 1082 14.55 27.96 23.82
CA GLY A 1082 15.28 28.93 23.00
C GLY A 1082 16.80 28.73 23.01
N ASN A 1083 17.38 28.32 24.15
CA ASN A 1083 18.78 27.89 24.23
C ASN A 1083 19.00 26.71 25.19
N ASP A 1084 17.92 26.03 25.59
CA ASP A 1084 17.92 24.84 26.41
C ASP A 1084 16.74 23.92 26.00
N VAL A 1085 16.75 22.68 26.50
CA VAL A 1085 15.62 21.75 26.36
C VAL A 1085 15.27 21.23 27.73
N PHE A 1086 14.00 21.31 28.10
CA PHE A 1086 13.50 20.78 29.37
C PHE A 1086 12.33 19.83 29.16
N VAL A 1087 12.21 18.87 30.07
CA VAL A 1087 11.06 17.98 30.24
C VAL A 1087 10.49 18.22 31.62
N ASP A 1088 9.28 18.76 31.66
CA ASP A 1088 8.56 19.06 32.90
C ASP A 1088 7.47 18.00 33.16
N ILE A 1089 7.18 17.77 34.43
CA ILE A 1089 6.03 16.99 34.91
C ILE A 1089 4.80 17.90 34.85
N GLY A 1090 3.80 17.52 34.05
CA GLY A 1090 2.64 18.36 33.72
C GLY A 1090 2.88 19.23 32.47
N ASP A 1091 1.92 20.12 32.21
CA ASP A 1091 1.97 21.11 31.12
C ASP A 1091 1.16 22.37 31.53
N LYS A 1092 1.16 23.43 30.72
CA LYS A 1092 0.47 24.70 31.01
C LYS A 1092 -1.04 24.55 31.17
N SER A 1093 -1.67 23.52 30.60
CA SER A 1093 -3.11 23.27 30.83
C SER A 1093 -3.39 22.96 32.30
N TRP A 1094 -2.49 22.24 32.96
CA TRP A 1094 -2.57 21.94 34.39
C TRP A 1094 -2.40 23.18 35.26
N GLY A 1095 -1.47 24.07 34.90
CA GLY A 1095 -1.28 25.36 35.57
C GLY A 1095 -2.52 26.26 35.47
N VAL A 1096 -3.14 26.32 34.28
CA VAL A 1096 -4.39 27.06 34.06
C VAL A 1096 -5.56 26.44 34.84
N LEU A 1097 -5.69 25.11 34.85
CA LEU A 1097 -6.72 24.41 35.64
C LEU A 1097 -6.57 24.66 37.15
N VAL A 1098 -5.34 24.69 37.66
CA VAL A 1098 -5.08 25.05 39.06
C VAL A 1098 -5.54 26.48 39.34
N CYS A 1099 -5.24 27.44 38.45
CA CYS A 1099 -5.70 28.81 38.60
C CYS A 1099 -7.25 28.90 38.60
N GLN A 1100 -7.91 28.19 37.69
CA GLN A 1100 -9.38 28.10 37.59
C GLN A 1100 -10.01 27.54 38.87
N ASN A 1101 -9.44 26.45 39.41
CA ASN A 1101 -9.92 25.80 40.62
C ASN A 1101 -9.62 26.62 41.89
N TYR A 1102 -8.41 27.18 42.00
CA TYR A 1102 -7.97 27.95 43.16
C TYR A 1102 -8.82 29.21 43.36
N PHE A 1103 -8.98 30.03 42.32
CA PHE A 1103 -9.84 31.22 42.39
C PHE A 1103 -11.34 30.87 42.46
N GLY A 1104 -11.76 29.77 41.84
CA GLY A 1104 -13.13 29.27 41.90
C GLY A 1104 -13.56 28.89 43.32
N LYS A 1105 -12.76 28.07 44.02
CA LYS A 1105 -12.97 27.71 45.43
C LYS A 1105 -13.06 28.93 46.35
N ARG A 1106 -12.22 29.94 46.09
CA ARG A 1106 -12.17 31.18 46.89
C ARG A 1106 -13.39 32.08 46.69
N SER A 1107 -14.05 31.97 45.55
CA SER A 1107 -15.24 32.75 45.18
C SER A 1107 -16.57 32.07 45.53
N GLY A 1108 -16.55 30.82 46.02
CA GLY A 1108 -17.75 30.06 46.42
C GLY A 1108 -18.63 29.53 45.27
N ASN A 1109 -18.28 29.81 44.01
CA ASN A 1109 -19.12 29.56 42.82
C ASN A 1109 -18.68 28.34 41.97
N GLY A 1110 -17.86 27.44 42.52
CA GLY A 1110 -17.24 26.35 41.75
C GLY A 1110 -16.07 26.81 40.88
N ASP A 1111 -15.49 25.90 40.09
CA ASP A 1111 -14.31 26.17 39.27
C ASP A 1111 -14.60 27.18 38.15
N ILE A 1112 -13.67 28.12 37.90
CA ILE A 1112 -13.82 29.08 36.81
C ILE A 1112 -13.81 28.33 35.48
N ARG A 1113 -14.86 28.51 34.68
CA ARG A 1113 -15.01 27.79 33.42
C ARG A 1113 -14.06 28.30 32.34
N GLY A 1114 -13.74 27.42 31.38
CA GLY A 1114 -12.86 27.74 30.24
C GLY A 1114 -13.38 28.85 29.33
N ASP A 1115 -14.70 29.08 29.26
CA ASP A 1115 -15.32 30.18 28.49
C ASP A 1115 -15.24 31.54 29.19
N ARG A 1116 -14.84 31.56 30.47
CA ARG A 1116 -14.54 32.75 31.26
C ARG A 1116 -13.04 32.90 31.57
N THR A 1117 -12.21 32.09 30.93
CA THR A 1117 -10.76 32.06 31.13
C THR A 1117 -10.04 32.38 29.82
N LEU A 1118 -9.16 33.38 29.81
CA LEU A 1118 -8.28 33.72 28.68
C LEU A 1118 -6.81 33.45 29.05
N HIS A 1119 -6.18 32.52 28.34
CA HIS A 1119 -4.73 32.32 28.41
C HIS A 1119 -4.00 33.06 27.29
N VAL A 1120 -2.89 33.74 27.59
CA VAL A 1120 -2.03 34.43 26.61
C VAL A 1120 -0.63 33.82 26.68
N GLY A 1121 -0.08 33.40 25.54
CA GLY A 1121 1.24 32.75 25.46
C GLY A 1121 1.86 32.81 24.05
N ASP A 1122 3.13 32.45 23.93
CA ASP A 1122 3.97 32.67 22.75
C ASP A 1122 4.36 31.41 21.97
N GLN A 1123 4.36 30.23 22.60
CA GLN A 1123 4.73 28.97 21.96
C GLN A 1123 3.50 28.14 21.54
N PHE A 1124 3.04 28.33 20.29
CA PHE A 1124 1.92 27.54 19.68
C PHE A 1124 2.36 26.64 18.52
N LEU A 1125 3.62 26.22 18.50
CA LEU A 1125 4.06 25.17 17.60
C LEU A 1125 3.50 23.82 18.07
N SER A 1126 3.36 22.82 17.19
CA SER A 1126 2.74 21.54 17.56
C SER A 1126 3.70 20.56 18.25
N ALA A 1127 5.01 20.78 18.14
CA ALA A 1127 6.05 19.93 18.73
C ALA A 1127 6.67 20.65 19.94
N GLY A 1128 6.58 20.01 21.11
CA GLY A 1128 7.18 20.46 22.35
C GLY A 1128 6.84 21.88 22.79
N SER A 1129 5.56 22.25 22.69
CA SER A 1129 5.09 23.60 22.92
C SER A 1129 4.11 23.60 24.07
N ASN A 1130 4.47 24.27 25.16
CA ASN A 1130 3.74 24.16 26.42
C ASN A 1130 2.39 24.91 26.36
N ASP A 1131 2.32 26.10 25.73
CA ASP A 1131 1.09 26.94 25.69
C ASP A 1131 -0.01 26.37 24.81
N PHE A 1132 0.35 25.59 23.79
CA PHE A 1132 -0.64 24.94 22.93
C PHE A 1132 -1.63 24.09 23.73
N LYS A 1133 -1.17 23.45 24.82
CA LYS A 1133 -2.00 22.60 25.69
C LYS A 1133 -3.07 23.39 26.45
N ALA A 1134 -2.85 24.67 26.75
CA ALA A 1134 -3.82 25.50 27.47
C ALA A 1134 -5.16 25.63 26.72
N ARG A 1135 -5.16 25.47 25.38
CA ARG A 1135 -6.38 25.44 24.54
C ARG A 1135 -7.35 24.31 24.86
N VAL A 1136 -6.91 23.30 25.61
CA VAL A 1136 -7.77 22.17 26.02
C VAL A 1136 -8.60 22.52 27.25
N VAL A 1137 -8.26 23.59 27.98
CA VAL A 1137 -8.85 23.93 29.29
C VAL A 1137 -9.42 25.34 29.38
N GLY A 1138 -9.09 26.22 28.43
CA GLY A 1138 -9.67 27.57 28.35
C GLY A 1138 -9.50 28.21 26.99
N THR A 1139 -10.10 29.38 26.82
CA THR A 1139 -9.85 30.20 25.62
C THR A 1139 -8.42 30.69 25.62
N THR A 1140 -7.83 30.84 24.43
CA THR A 1140 -6.39 31.10 24.34
C THR A 1140 -6.07 32.02 23.17
N ALA A 1141 -5.25 33.04 23.43
CA ALA A 1141 -4.68 33.91 22.43
C ALA A 1141 -3.21 33.60 22.21
N TRP A 1142 -2.80 33.60 20.93
CA TRP A 1142 -1.41 33.34 20.55
C TRP A 1142 -0.71 34.63 20.15
N ILE A 1143 0.33 35.00 20.89
CA ILE A 1143 1.19 36.14 20.59
C ILE A 1143 2.55 35.68 20.05
N ALA A 1144 3.26 36.57 19.35
CA ALA A 1144 4.63 36.30 18.89
C ALA A 1144 5.70 37.12 19.62
N SER A 1145 5.29 38.09 20.45
CA SER A 1145 6.18 38.96 21.22
C SER A 1145 5.40 39.66 22.34
N PRO A 1146 6.08 40.22 23.36
CA PRO A 1146 5.44 40.99 24.42
C PRO A 1146 4.66 42.21 23.90
N ALA A 1147 5.10 42.82 22.80
CA ALA A 1147 4.39 43.93 22.16
C ALA A 1147 2.98 43.55 21.70
N GLU A 1148 2.80 42.31 21.22
CA GLU A 1148 1.47 41.83 20.82
C GLU A 1148 0.56 41.56 22.03
N THR A 1149 1.12 41.22 23.21
CA THR A 1149 0.35 41.15 24.46
C THR A 1149 -0.23 42.52 24.81
N VAL A 1150 0.55 43.59 24.64
CA VAL A 1150 0.10 44.97 24.86
C VAL A 1150 -1.05 45.32 23.91
N GLU A 1151 -0.89 45.08 22.61
CA GLU A 1151 -1.94 45.32 21.61
C GLU A 1151 -3.21 44.52 21.94
N LEU A 1152 -3.06 43.25 22.31
CA LEU A 1152 -4.17 42.38 22.67
C LEU A 1152 -4.94 42.87 23.90
N LEU A 1153 -4.23 43.34 24.93
CA LEU A 1153 -4.85 43.88 26.13
C LEU A 1153 -5.51 45.24 25.90
N ASP A 1154 -4.98 46.06 24.99
CA ASP A 1154 -5.63 47.30 24.55
C ASP A 1154 -6.95 47.00 23.84
N GLU A 1155 -6.97 46.02 22.92
CA GLU A 1155 -8.21 45.55 22.27
C GLU A 1155 -9.22 45.02 23.30
N LEU A 1156 -8.78 44.24 24.26
CA LEU A 1156 -9.63 43.73 25.34
C LEU A 1156 -10.19 44.87 26.21
N GLY A 1157 -9.36 45.85 26.54
CA GLY A 1157 -9.78 47.04 27.30
C GLY A 1157 -10.83 47.88 26.57
N GLU A 1158 -10.68 48.07 25.26
CA GLU A 1158 -11.70 48.72 24.40
C GLU A 1158 -13.04 47.98 24.47
N MET A 1159 -13.01 46.65 24.38
CA MET A 1159 -14.21 45.81 24.42
C MET A 1159 -14.91 45.85 25.78
N ILE A 1160 -14.14 45.84 26.88
CA ILE A 1160 -14.67 45.99 28.25
C ILE A 1160 -15.36 47.36 28.41
N LYS A 1161 -14.71 48.45 27.99
CA LYS A 1161 -15.28 49.81 28.05
C LYS A 1161 -16.53 49.97 27.16
N GLY A 1162 -16.52 49.33 25.99
CA GLY A 1162 -17.67 49.33 25.08
C GLY A 1162 -18.91 48.68 25.70
N ARG A 1163 -18.71 47.62 26.49
CA ARG A 1163 -19.78 46.91 27.19
C ARG A 1163 -20.32 47.66 28.41
N GLU A 1164 -19.51 48.42 29.12
CA GLU A 1164 -19.98 49.27 30.24
C GLU A 1164 -20.83 50.46 29.78
N LYS A 1165 -20.71 50.85 28.50
CA LYS A 1165 -21.49 51.93 27.87
C LYS A 1165 -22.78 51.43 27.20
N SER A 1166 -22.93 50.12 26.99
CA SER A 1166 -24.09 49.46 26.38
C SER A 1166 -24.98 48.82 27.45
#